data_AF-A0A947W3P0-F1
#
_entry.id   AF-A0A947W3P0-F1
#
_cell.length_a   1.000
_cell.length_b   1.000
_cell.length_c   1.000
_cell.angle_alpha   90.00
_cell.angle_beta   90.00
_cell.angle_gamma   90.00
#
_symmetry.space_group_name_H-M   'P 1'
#
loop_
_entity.id
_entity.type
_entity.pdbx_description
1 polymer ?
#
loop_
_entity_poly.entity_id
_entity_poly.type
_entity_poly.pdbx_seq_one_letter_code
_entity_poly.pdbx_strand_id
1 'polypeptide(L)'
;MKNIYIPIITGILLSLLIIDANAETSFFVIVDASVAMQEKKDNVLKINILKKGLIHFIESLDEPVQMGMIICGNTKNKGCDTPFDDMSLRMMDEKNKSVYLRTIRNLRPQGEIPLSKALIRAIKTLNTVNGKRVVIILGSGEDSCSFYPCEEAVKVIRNSKDISVNSIGIDIGDESAQSYMNCLARVGKGICLNALSVDDIENGLNQIVKGALSNLEIYITLSKGKPFFGNIRASLYHLNEPFLYQDYKGYPVFFSVTPGPYRLILECSDKHINITREMNDIVVPETGEKTVSMDLDLGVVDIDTTLSEDRTPPQHIVTHIFRAGDHENSIGQTDLIPFSYYLPPGIYDFLMEVNHFGYQKSIWLNAIQVKAGKKSYRTLNLMLAKLKLAVYESQNEIYKGPLKMTVYSSGDHDTAILATDSRPEALYLPQGRYDILVEIENEIYSGSHWRNSVPVTYGETTLEFINLALGKVSCLTHATPDETVPSAIKSQIFHTGSADIPIFETDQNPFDTLLPAGRYDIRIEYTGTFEKIQKWEKNILVIPGQTIEKTINLGLRAFEVHFYTADAIDVSDFVKTTLFRTGLDSSELLVNQKGPLNMLLPMGAYDLKFELLVSERRKIYWKRNVQITSEPVQSFNVTFPNEDFNSY
;
A
#
# COMPACT_ATOMS: atom_id res chain seq x y z
N MET A 1 13.03 111.54 24.03
CA MET A 1 12.42 110.85 22.87
C MET A 1 12.37 109.36 23.18
N LYS A 2 11.17 108.80 23.36
CA LYS A 2 10.92 107.36 23.48
C LYS A 2 10.13 106.95 22.24
N ASN A 3 10.54 105.89 21.55
CA ASN A 3 9.64 105.12 20.71
C ASN A 3 10.03 103.63 20.78
N ILE A 4 8.98 102.83 20.89
CA ILE A 4 8.92 101.39 21.12
C ILE A 4 9.08 100.66 19.77
N TYR A 5 9.80 99.55 19.75
CA TYR A 5 9.64 98.50 18.73
C TYR A 5 9.83 97.11 19.36
N ILE A 6 8.85 96.24 19.16
CA ILE A 6 8.86 94.81 19.43
C ILE A 6 9.12 94.10 18.09
N PRO A 7 10.04 93.12 18.00
CA PRO A 7 10.03 92.17 16.89
C PRO A 7 9.60 90.78 17.34
N ILE A 8 8.68 90.23 16.56
CA ILE A 8 8.23 88.85 16.47
C ILE A 8 9.33 88.04 15.75
N ILE A 9 9.78 86.92 16.31
CA ILE A 9 10.59 85.91 15.59
C ILE A 9 9.96 84.53 15.83
N THR A 10 9.15 84.14 14.84
CA THR A 10 8.97 82.82 14.22
C THR A 10 9.46 81.57 14.97
N GLY A 11 8.52 80.73 15.40
CA GLY A 11 8.74 79.32 15.68
C GLY A 11 8.81 78.50 14.39
N ILE A 12 9.90 77.76 14.23
CA ILE A 12 10.06 76.73 13.19
C ILE A 12 9.47 75.44 13.76
N LEU A 13 8.31 75.06 13.23
CA LEU A 13 7.69 73.76 13.46
C LEU A 13 8.49 72.72 12.66
N LEU A 14 9.42 72.03 13.32
CA LEU A 14 10.13 70.88 12.75
C LEU A 14 9.12 69.72 12.66
N SER A 15 8.43 69.61 11.52
CA SER A 15 7.55 68.48 11.23
C SER A 15 8.38 67.19 11.20
N LEU A 16 8.12 66.29 12.15
CA LEU A 16 8.56 64.90 12.06
C LEU A 16 8.02 64.31 10.76
N LEU A 17 8.90 64.05 9.80
CA LEU A 17 8.68 63.03 8.78
C LEU A 17 8.93 61.69 9.47
N ILE A 18 7.88 61.13 10.08
CA ILE A 18 7.83 59.69 10.33
C ILE A 18 7.66 59.07 8.94
N ILE A 19 8.78 58.62 8.35
CA ILE A 19 8.72 57.72 7.21
C ILE A 19 8.42 56.35 7.81
N ASP A 20 7.13 56.03 7.93
CA ASP A 20 6.71 54.63 8.07
C ASP A 20 7.00 53.93 6.74
N ALA A 21 8.23 53.45 6.57
CA ALA A 21 8.56 52.48 5.54
C ALA A 21 8.12 51.08 6.04
N ASN A 22 6.82 50.91 6.25
CA ASN A 22 6.27 49.57 6.42
C ASN A 22 6.20 48.97 5.00
N ALA A 23 7.18 48.14 4.65
CA ALA A 23 7.20 47.49 3.35
C ALA A 23 5.94 46.61 3.22
N GLU A 24 5.00 47.02 2.37
CA GLU A 24 3.74 46.30 2.16
C GLU A 24 4.04 44.83 1.81
N THR A 25 3.47 43.90 2.60
CA THR A 25 3.59 42.45 2.36
C THR A 25 2.23 41.91 1.96
N SER A 26 2.17 41.25 0.81
CA SER A 26 0.93 40.73 0.23
C SER A 26 0.97 39.21 0.12
N PHE A 27 -0.08 38.57 0.63
CA PHE A 27 -0.24 37.12 0.65
C PHE A 27 -1.26 36.66 -0.39
N PHE A 28 -1.01 35.51 -1.01
CA PHE A 28 -1.96 34.88 -1.91
C PHE A 28 -2.04 33.39 -1.62
N VAL A 29 -3.19 32.94 -1.13
CA VAL A 29 -3.40 31.56 -0.70
C VAL A 29 -4.05 30.74 -1.81
N ILE A 30 -3.50 29.59 -2.15
CA ILE A 30 -4.09 28.61 -3.07
C ILE A 30 -4.61 27.46 -2.23
N VAL A 31 -5.91 27.23 -2.28
CA VAL A 31 -6.61 26.23 -1.48
C VAL A 31 -7.07 25.08 -2.36
N ASP A 32 -6.57 23.89 -2.06
CA ASP A 32 -7.01 22.65 -2.67
C ASP A 32 -8.34 22.17 -2.05
N ALA A 33 -9.37 22.14 -2.88
CA ALA A 33 -10.65 21.47 -2.61
C ALA A 33 -10.93 20.45 -3.72
N SER A 34 -9.93 19.70 -4.17
CA SER A 34 -10.07 18.63 -5.16
C SER A 34 -10.65 17.33 -4.58
N VAL A 35 -10.83 16.33 -5.43
CA VAL A 35 -11.27 14.98 -5.03
C VAL A 35 -10.28 14.31 -4.06
N ALA A 36 -8.97 14.52 -4.21
CA ALA A 36 -7.95 13.96 -3.29
C ALA A 36 -8.18 14.40 -1.83
N MET A 37 -8.78 15.58 -1.62
CA MET A 37 -9.14 16.08 -0.30
C MET A 37 -10.34 15.37 0.36
N GLN A 38 -10.95 14.40 -0.33
CA GLN A 38 -11.92 13.44 0.25
C GLN A 38 -11.26 12.29 1.00
N GLU A 39 -9.95 12.10 0.88
CA GLU A 39 -9.23 11.11 1.67
C GLU A 39 -9.34 11.42 3.17
N LYS A 40 -9.19 10.37 3.98
CA LYS A 40 -9.29 10.46 5.43
C LYS A 40 -7.92 10.31 6.07
N LYS A 41 -7.63 11.20 7.01
CA LYS A 41 -6.61 11.02 8.05
C LYS A 41 -7.30 10.80 9.38
N ASP A 42 -6.98 9.73 10.10
CA ASP A 42 -7.56 9.41 11.41
C ASP A 42 -9.11 9.49 11.41
N ASN A 43 -9.73 8.93 10.37
CA ASN A 43 -11.16 8.98 10.07
C ASN A 43 -11.78 10.37 9.80
N VAL A 44 -10.98 11.43 9.73
CA VAL A 44 -11.40 12.80 9.38
C VAL A 44 -10.99 13.12 7.95
N LEU A 45 -11.91 13.68 7.15
CA LEU A 45 -11.58 14.11 5.78
C LEU A 45 -10.48 15.19 5.79
N LYS A 46 -9.48 15.09 4.91
CA LYS A 46 -8.39 16.07 4.78
C LYS A 46 -8.93 17.49 4.58
N ILE A 47 -10.00 17.67 3.80
CA ILE A 47 -10.66 18.99 3.62
C ILE A 47 -11.15 19.59 4.94
N ASN A 48 -11.58 18.77 5.91
CA ASN A 48 -12.06 19.27 7.20
C ASN A 48 -10.90 19.72 8.10
N ILE A 49 -9.74 19.06 8.00
CA ILE A 49 -8.51 19.48 8.67
C ILE A 49 -8.05 20.81 8.07
N LEU A 50 -7.99 20.92 6.74
CA LEU A 50 -7.66 22.16 6.01
C LEU A 50 -8.55 23.31 6.47
N LYS A 51 -9.87 23.13 6.41
CA LYS A 51 -10.85 24.17 6.76
C LYS A 51 -10.64 24.67 8.18
N LYS A 52 -10.47 23.77 9.15
CA LYS A 52 -10.28 24.14 10.55
C LYS A 52 -9.00 24.95 10.74
N GLY A 53 -7.87 24.45 10.22
CA GLY A 53 -6.58 25.13 10.35
C GLY A 53 -6.58 26.52 9.70
N LEU A 54 -7.14 26.63 8.49
CA LEU A 54 -7.23 27.92 7.79
C LEU A 54 -8.20 28.89 8.48
N ILE A 55 -9.30 28.41 9.06
CA ILE A 55 -10.23 29.22 9.86
C ILE A 55 -9.53 29.77 11.10
N HIS A 56 -8.88 28.92 11.89
CA HIS A 56 -8.17 29.34 13.10
C HIS A 56 -7.10 30.40 12.77
N PHE A 57 -6.32 30.17 11.72
CA PHE A 57 -5.32 31.13 11.27
C PHE A 57 -5.92 32.49 10.88
N ILE A 58 -7.01 32.52 10.10
CA ILE A 58 -7.65 33.80 9.72
C ILE A 58 -8.23 34.53 10.94
N GLU A 59 -8.75 33.78 11.91
CA GLU A 59 -9.23 34.31 13.18
C GLU A 59 -8.09 34.88 14.03
N SER A 60 -6.88 34.29 13.99
CA SER A 60 -5.69 34.70 14.74
C SER A 60 -4.87 35.85 14.12
N LEU A 61 -5.26 36.37 12.94
CA LEU A 61 -4.55 37.49 12.32
C LEU A 61 -4.80 38.80 13.08
N ASP A 62 -3.87 39.24 13.92
CA ASP A 62 -4.05 40.47 14.71
C ASP A 62 -3.75 41.75 13.92
N GLU A 63 -2.86 41.68 12.92
CA GLU A 63 -2.45 42.81 12.08
C GLU A 63 -3.13 42.76 10.70
N PRO A 64 -3.50 43.92 10.11
CA PRO A 64 -4.12 43.96 8.79
C PRO A 64 -3.11 43.59 7.70
N VAL A 65 -3.18 42.35 7.21
CA VAL A 65 -2.41 41.88 6.05
C VAL A 65 -3.22 41.98 4.75
N GLN A 66 -2.56 42.26 3.62
CA GLN A 66 -3.20 42.17 2.32
C GLN A 66 -3.21 40.71 1.85
N MET A 67 -4.39 40.12 1.65
CA MET A 67 -4.54 38.71 1.29
C MET A 67 -5.50 38.51 0.12
N GLY A 68 -5.13 37.59 -0.78
CA GLY A 68 -5.96 37.06 -1.85
C GLY A 68 -6.09 35.54 -1.70
N MET A 69 -7.08 34.92 -2.36
CA MET A 69 -7.25 33.47 -2.35
C MET A 69 -7.72 32.93 -3.70
N ILE A 70 -7.19 31.78 -4.12
CA ILE A 70 -7.68 30.96 -5.24
C ILE A 70 -8.12 29.63 -4.65
N ILE A 71 -9.28 29.14 -5.07
CA ILE A 71 -9.77 27.81 -4.70
C ILE A 71 -9.80 26.92 -5.94
N CYS A 72 -9.19 25.73 -5.83
CA CYS A 72 -9.18 24.71 -6.87
C CYS A 72 -10.11 23.55 -6.49
N GLY A 73 -10.81 22.94 -7.46
CA GLY A 73 -11.59 21.70 -7.23
C GLY A 73 -12.94 21.85 -6.52
N ASN A 74 -13.40 23.04 -6.15
CA ASN A 74 -14.60 23.25 -5.33
C ASN A 74 -15.94 22.79 -5.97
N THR A 75 -15.95 22.39 -7.26
CA THR A 75 -17.15 21.98 -8.01
C THR A 75 -16.85 20.82 -8.97
N LYS A 76 -17.83 19.92 -9.18
CA LYS A 76 -17.68 18.66 -9.95
C LYS A 76 -17.44 18.81 -11.47
N ASN A 77 -17.81 19.94 -12.08
CA ASN A 77 -17.90 20.07 -13.55
C ASN A 77 -16.81 20.97 -14.15
N LYS A 78 -15.67 21.06 -13.49
CA LYS A 78 -14.60 21.99 -13.83
C LYS A 78 -13.33 21.20 -14.18
N GLY A 79 -13.19 20.84 -15.46
CA GLY A 79 -11.94 20.29 -16.00
C GLY A 79 -10.80 21.32 -15.97
N CYS A 80 -9.62 20.92 -16.45
CA CYS A 80 -8.36 21.68 -16.34
C CYS A 80 -8.33 23.08 -16.96
N ASP A 81 -9.37 23.47 -17.72
CA ASP A 81 -9.48 24.77 -18.42
C ASP A 81 -10.59 25.67 -17.86
N THR A 82 -11.08 25.38 -16.66
CA THR A 82 -12.18 26.15 -16.06
C THR A 82 -11.72 27.32 -15.21
N PRO A 83 -12.54 28.39 -15.10
CA PRO A 83 -12.20 29.55 -14.27
C PRO A 83 -12.12 29.16 -12.80
N PHE A 84 -11.05 29.60 -12.15
CA PHE A 84 -10.86 29.51 -10.70
C PHE A 84 -11.91 30.32 -9.93
N ASP A 85 -12.27 29.86 -8.73
CA ASP A 85 -13.05 30.67 -7.79
C ASP A 85 -12.07 31.62 -7.06
N ASP A 86 -11.83 32.80 -7.67
CA ASP A 86 -10.86 33.80 -7.20
C ASP A 86 -11.48 34.76 -6.16
N MET A 87 -10.74 35.03 -5.08
CA MET A 87 -10.93 36.18 -4.21
C MET A 87 -9.76 37.14 -4.40
N SER A 88 -10.06 38.37 -4.83
CA SER A 88 -9.06 39.42 -5.07
C SER A 88 -8.28 39.80 -3.81
N LEU A 89 -7.07 40.33 -3.99
CA LEU A 89 -6.25 40.92 -2.93
C LEU A 89 -7.04 42.02 -2.19
N ARG A 90 -7.20 41.86 -0.87
CA ARG A 90 -7.91 42.80 0.02
C ARG A 90 -7.23 42.84 1.38
N MET A 91 -7.35 43.97 2.09
CA MET A 91 -6.93 44.06 3.48
C MET A 91 -7.83 43.19 4.35
N MET A 92 -7.25 42.36 5.22
CA MET A 92 -7.98 41.45 6.11
C MET A 92 -8.55 42.18 7.34
N ASP A 93 -9.44 43.13 7.09
CA ASP A 93 -10.31 43.74 8.11
C ASP A 93 -11.42 42.77 8.57
N GLU A 94 -12.15 43.12 9.64
CA GLU A 94 -13.23 42.28 10.18
C GLU A 94 -14.26 41.87 9.12
N LYS A 95 -14.58 42.79 8.20
CA LYS A 95 -15.55 42.55 7.12
C LYS A 95 -15.01 41.50 6.15
N ASN A 96 -13.80 41.65 5.65
CA ASN A 96 -13.20 40.71 4.70
C ASN A 96 -12.91 39.36 5.36
N LYS A 97 -12.45 39.32 6.62
CA LYS A 97 -12.33 38.08 7.42
C LYS A 97 -13.64 37.28 7.40
N SER A 98 -14.77 37.93 7.65
CA SER A 98 -16.08 37.27 7.65
C SER A 98 -16.45 36.62 6.29
N VAL A 99 -16.04 37.25 5.17
CA VAL A 99 -16.27 36.72 3.82
C VAL A 99 -15.39 35.49 3.57
N TYR A 100 -14.10 35.56 3.91
CA TYR A 100 -13.18 34.43 3.77
C TYR A 100 -13.63 33.23 4.60
N LEU A 101 -13.96 33.44 5.88
CA LEU A 101 -14.45 32.38 6.77
C LEU A 101 -15.72 31.71 6.22
N ARG A 102 -16.64 32.48 5.65
CA ARG A 102 -17.84 31.92 4.99
C ARG A 102 -17.49 31.10 3.76
N THR A 103 -16.56 31.57 2.93
CA THR A 103 -16.10 30.83 1.74
C THR A 103 -15.46 29.50 2.15
N ILE A 104 -14.54 29.51 3.13
CA ILE A 104 -13.81 28.33 3.59
C ILE A 104 -14.75 27.29 4.19
N ARG A 105 -15.71 27.70 5.02
CA ARG A 105 -16.72 26.78 5.60
C ARG A 105 -17.49 26.01 4.51
N ASN A 106 -17.74 26.65 3.37
CA ASN A 106 -18.52 26.10 2.28
C ASN A 106 -17.73 25.28 1.24
N LEU A 107 -16.40 25.11 1.38
CA LEU A 107 -15.61 24.34 0.40
C LEU A 107 -16.12 22.89 0.26
N ARG A 108 -16.11 22.36 -0.96
CA ARG A 108 -16.52 20.98 -1.25
C ARG A 108 -15.45 20.29 -2.09
N PRO A 109 -14.87 19.16 -1.63
CA PRO A 109 -13.82 18.45 -2.35
C PRO A 109 -14.41 17.73 -3.58
N GLN A 110 -14.44 18.32 -4.77
CA GLN A 110 -15.31 17.82 -5.86
C GLN A 110 -14.71 17.68 -7.25
N GLY A 111 -13.65 18.40 -7.60
CA GLY A 111 -13.11 18.50 -8.95
C GLY A 111 -11.60 18.34 -9.02
N GLU A 112 -11.02 18.69 -10.17
CA GLU A 112 -9.59 18.61 -10.47
C GLU A 112 -8.79 19.76 -9.84
N ILE A 113 -7.47 19.60 -9.71
CA ILE A 113 -6.55 20.62 -9.18
C ILE A 113 -5.52 21.07 -10.22
N PRO A 114 -5.79 22.13 -10.99
CA PRO A 114 -4.79 22.74 -11.87
C PRO A 114 -3.84 23.66 -11.10
N LEU A 115 -3.04 23.07 -10.18
CA LEU A 115 -2.20 23.78 -9.22
C LEU A 115 -1.17 24.69 -9.91
N SER A 116 -0.52 24.21 -10.97
CA SER A 116 0.47 24.99 -11.75
C SER A 116 -0.16 26.26 -12.34
N LYS A 117 -1.37 26.14 -12.92
CA LYS A 117 -2.11 27.28 -13.47
C LYS A 117 -2.57 28.24 -12.36
N ALA A 118 -3.02 27.72 -11.22
CA ALA A 118 -3.41 28.52 -10.05
C ALA A 118 -2.23 29.34 -9.52
N LEU A 119 -1.05 28.72 -9.43
CA LEU A 119 0.19 29.37 -9.01
C LEU A 119 0.61 30.49 -9.96
N ILE A 120 0.58 30.23 -11.27
CA ILE A 120 0.87 31.26 -12.27
C ILE A 120 -0.11 32.45 -12.14
N ARG A 121 -1.39 32.18 -11.88
CA ARG A 121 -2.43 33.21 -11.68
C ARG A 121 -2.21 34.01 -10.39
N ALA A 122 -1.86 33.34 -9.28
CA ALA A 122 -1.53 33.97 -8.01
C ALA A 122 -0.32 34.92 -8.16
N ILE A 123 0.77 34.43 -8.78
CA ILE A 123 1.99 35.22 -9.01
C ILE A 123 1.70 36.42 -9.92
N LYS A 124 0.93 36.25 -11.00
CA LYS A 124 0.53 37.37 -11.86
C LYS A 124 -0.25 38.44 -11.09
N THR A 125 -1.13 38.04 -10.19
CA THR A 125 -1.89 38.97 -9.34
C THR A 125 -0.99 39.69 -8.34
N LEU A 126 -0.08 38.96 -7.67
CA LEU A 126 0.89 39.58 -6.77
C LEU A 126 1.87 40.51 -7.51
N ASN A 127 2.18 40.22 -8.78
CA ASN A 127 3.04 41.08 -9.58
C ASN A 127 2.42 42.46 -9.90
N THR A 128 1.14 42.68 -9.61
CA THR A 128 0.50 44.02 -9.74
C THR A 128 0.68 44.90 -8.51
N VAL A 129 1.22 44.38 -7.42
CA VAL A 129 1.50 45.13 -6.18
C VAL A 129 3.00 45.18 -5.90
N ASN A 130 3.40 46.19 -5.12
CA ASN A 130 4.79 46.39 -4.69
C ASN A 130 5.05 45.69 -3.35
N GLY A 131 6.32 45.61 -2.96
CA GLY A 131 6.73 45.03 -1.69
C GLY A 131 6.86 43.50 -1.73
N LYS A 132 6.93 42.89 -0.55
CA LYS A 132 7.16 41.44 -0.41
C LYS A 132 5.89 40.67 -0.79
N ARG A 133 6.04 39.61 -1.56
CA ARG A 133 4.92 38.84 -2.11
C ARG A 133 5.04 37.39 -1.71
N VAL A 134 3.98 36.82 -1.17
CA VAL A 134 4.02 35.48 -0.56
C VAL A 134 2.88 34.66 -1.13
N VAL A 135 3.21 33.56 -1.80
CA VAL A 135 2.23 32.55 -2.19
C VAL A 135 2.26 31.43 -1.17
N ILE A 136 1.08 30.98 -0.74
CA ILE A 136 0.90 29.85 0.17
C ILE A 136 0.01 28.82 -0.51
N ILE A 137 0.50 27.59 -0.66
CA ILE A 137 -0.26 26.47 -1.22
C ILE A 137 -0.70 25.57 -0.08
N LEU A 138 -2.00 25.30 0.05
CA LEU A 138 -2.58 24.41 1.05
C LEU A 138 -3.31 23.26 0.35
N GLY A 139 -2.83 22.02 0.48
CA GLY A 139 -3.50 20.91 -0.21
C GLY A 139 -2.82 19.55 -0.21
N SER A 140 -3.30 18.66 -1.07
CA SER A 140 -2.76 17.30 -1.28
C SER A 140 -1.41 17.27 -2.01
N GLY A 141 -1.04 18.36 -2.70
CA GLY A 141 0.19 18.45 -3.47
C GLY A 141 0.12 17.76 -4.84
N GLU A 142 -1.05 17.31 -5.27
CA GLU A 142 -1.27 16.78 -6.62
C GLU A 142 -1.48 17.90 -7.64
N ASP A 143 -1.20 17.63 -8.92
CA ASP A 143 -1.65 18.43 -10.06
C ASP A 143 -2.19 17.49 -11.13
N SER A 144 -3.51 17.36 -11.20
CA SER A 144 -4.16 16.42 -12.13
C SER A 144 -4.26 16.96 -13.56
N CYS A 145 -3.70 18.16 -13.83
CA CYS A 145 -3.90 18.89 -15.06
C CYS A 145 -2.61 19.22 -15.83
N SER A 146 -1.44 19.03 -15.22
CA SER A 146 -0.15 19.22 -15.88
C SER A 146 0.65 17.92 -15.88
N PHE A 147 1.30 17.65 -17.01
CA PHE A 147 2.22 16.51 -17.14
C PHE A 147 3.60 16.80 -16.51
N TYR A 148 3.97 18.09 -16.36
CA TYR A 148 5.26 18.54 -15.80
C TYR A 148 5.07 19.75 -14.88
N PRO A 149 4.38 19.59 -13.74
CA PRO A 149 3.82 20.70 -12.98
C PRO A 149 4.89 21.63 -12.38
N CYS A 150 6.04 21.09 -11.91
CA CYS A 150 7.11 21.96 -11.42
C CYS A 150 7.77 22.80 -12.54
N GLU A 151 7.98 22.22 -13.73
CA GLU A 151 8.66 22.93 -14.82
C GLU A 151 7.84 24.12 -15.32
N GLU A 152 6.51 23.99 -15.35
CA GLU A 152 5.60 25.07 -15.71
C GLU A 152 5.68 26.23 -14.71
N ALA A 153 5.67 25.93 -13.41
CA ALA A 153 5.73 26.93 -12.35
C ALA A 153 7.09 27.65 -12.25
N VAL A 154 8.19 26.93 -12.47
CA VAL A 154 9.57 27.45 -12.33
C VAL A 154 9.81 28.70 -13.17
N LYS A 155 9.29 28.75 -14.39
CA LYS A 155 9.49 29.87 -15.32
C LYS A 155 8.91 31.18 -14.78
N VAL A 156 7.77 31.11 -14.11
CA VAL A 156 7.07 32.30 -13.61
C VAL A 156 7.68 32.77 -12.28
N ILE A 157 8.01 31.83 -11.39
CA ILE A 157 8.66 32.13 -10.11
C ILE A 157 10.00 32.84 -10.32
N ARG A 158 10.88 32.29 -11.18
CA ARG A 158 12.23 32.86 -11.40
C ARG A 158 12.23 34.27 -11.99
N ASN A 159 11.20 34.63 -12.74
CA ASN A 159 11.05 35.95 -13.34
C ASN A 159 10.43 36.99 -12.40
N SER A 160 10.04 36.58 -11.18
CA SER A 160 9.36 37.43 -10.21
C SER A 160 10.34 37.80 -9.09
N LYS A 161 10.51 39.10 -8.81
CA LYS A 161 11.39 39.59 -7.73
C LYS A 161 10.64 39.54 -6.40
N ASP A 162 11.34 39.36 -5.28
CA ASP A 162 10.77 39.46 -3.92
C ASP A 162 9.47 38.68 -3.73
N ILE A 163 9.39 37.50 -4.37
CA ILE A 163 8.31 36.55 -4.22
C ILE A 163 8.81 35.32 -3.48
N SER A 164 8.02 34.84 -2.52
CA SER A 164 8.20 33.51 -1.93
C SER A 164 7.03 32.59 -2.28
N VAL A 165 7.31 31.31 -2.48
CA VAL A 165 6.27 30.27 -2.65
C VAL A 165 6.45 29.25 -1.55
N ASN A 166 5.42 29.07 -0.73
CA ASN A 166 5.41 28.17 0.40
C ASN A 166 4.31 27.12 0.20
N SER A 167 4.53 25.92 0.72
CA SER A 167 3.61 24.80 0.58
C SER A 167 3.36 24.11 1.92
N ILE A 168 2.09 23.87 2.24
CA ILE A 168 1.65 23.04 3.36
C ILE A 168 0.80 21.91 2.78
N GLY A 169 1.43 20.75 2.69
CA GLY A 169 0.79 19.48 2.35
C GLY A 169 -0.09 18.99 3.48
N ILE A 170 -1.21 18.34 3.19
CA ILE A 170 -2.07 17.73 4.21
C ILE A 170 -1.98 16.23 4.07
N ASP A 171 -1.21 15.62 4.99
CA ASP A 171 -1.02 14.18 5.07
C ASP A 171 -0.61 13.57 3.72
N ILE A 172 0.45 14.14 3.12
CA ILE A 172 1.03 13.66 1.88
C ILE A 172 1.86 12.42 2.17
N GLY A 173 1.33 11.26 1.77
CA GLY A 173 2.06 9.98 1.77
C GLY A 173 2.69 9.62 0.43
N ASP A 174 2.23 10.25 -0.66
CA ASP A 174 2.74 10.03 -2.01
C ASP A 174 4.06 10.78 -2.26
N GLU A 175 5.09 10.05 -2.69
CA GLU A 175 6.43 10.61 -2.90
C GLU A 175 6.45 11.63 -4.05
N SER A 176 5.61 11.45 -5.08
CA SER A 176 5.57 12.36 -6.24
C SER A 176 4.92 13.70 -5.89
N ALA A 177 3.82 13.70 -5.13
CA ALA A 177 3.17 14.90 -4.60
C ALA A 177 4.10 15.65 -3.63
N GLN A 178 4.79 14.92 -2.75
CA GLN A 178 5.76 15.50 -1.83
C GLN A 178 6.94 16.14 -2.58
N SER A 179 7.46 15.46 -3.61
CA SER A 179 8.54 15.96 -4.47
C SER A 179 8.13 17.23 -5.21
N TYR A 180 6.89 17.28 -5.73
CA TYR A 180 6.38 18.45 -6.41
C TYR A 180 6.25 19.66 -5.47
N MET A 181 5.63 19.50 -4.31
CA MET A 181 5.51 20.56 -3.30
C MET A 181 6.88 21.08 -2.84
N ASN A 182 7.85 20.18 -2.65
CA ASN A 182 9.23 20.54 -2.36
C ASN A 182 9.89 21.34 -3.50
N CYS A 183 9.61 20.96 -4.75
CA CYS A 183 10.14 21.63 -5.93
C CYS A 183 9.68 23.09 -6.00
N LEU A 184 8.37 23.33 -5.78
CA LEU A 184 7.79 24.68 -5.76
C LEU A 184 8.39 25.55 -4.65
N ALA A 185 8.43 25.03 -3.42
CA ALA A 185 8.99 25.75 -2.29
C ALA A 185 10.46 26.12 -2.50
N ARG A 186 11.27 25.16 -2.96
CA ARG A 186 12.69 25.37 -3.25
C ARG A 186 12.91 26.45 -4.31
N VAL A 187 12.15 26.42 -5.40
CA VAL A 187 12.30 27.39 -6.50
C VAL A 187 11.81 28.77 -6.08
N GLY A 188 10.74 28.82 -5.27
CA GLY A 188 10.20 30.02 -4.68
C GLY A 188 10.90 30.46 -3.39
N LYS A 189 12.01 29.85 -2.98
CA LYS A 189 12.73 30.20 -1.73
C LYS A 189 11.82 30.25 -0.49
N GLY A 190 10.75 29.44 -0.46
CA GLY A 190 9.87 29.29 0.69
C GLY A 190 10.05 27.94 1.35
N ILE A 191 9.16 27.65 2.30
CA ILE A 191 9.17 26.39 3.05
C ILE A 191 8.16 25.39 2.50
N CYS A 192 8.43 24.10 2.70
CA CYS A 192 7.49 23.01 2.46
C CYS A 192 7.26 22.26 3.76
N LEU A 193 6.00 22.14 4.18
CA LEU A 193 5.57 21.45 5.39
C LEU A 193 4.58 20.34 5.02
N ASN A 194 4.65 19.20 5.72
CA ASN A 194 3.62 18.16 5.63
C ASN A 194 2.86 18.14 6.97
N ALA A 195 1.65 18.69 6.97
CA ALA A 195 0.81 18.84 8.14
C ALA A 195 0.00 17.58 8.39
N LEU A 196 0.04 17.10 9.65
CA LEU A 196 -0.68 15.91 10.10
C LEU A 196 -1.87 16.28 10.99
N SER A 197 -1.99 17.54 11.40
CA SER A 197 -3.03 18.01 12.30
C SER A 197 -3.50 19.41 11.96
N VAL A 198 -4.60 19.84 12.60
CA VAL A 198 -5.09 21.23 12.52
C VAL A 198 -4.03 22.21 13.02
N ASP A 199 -3.38 21.87 14.13
CA ASP A 199 -2.34 22.69 14.76
C ASP A 199 -1.12 22.83 13.84
N ASP A 200 -0.74 21.79 13.10
CA ASP A 200 0.37 21.87 12.14
C ASP A 200 0.09 22.89 11.01
N ILE A 201 -1.16 22.95 10.52
CA ILE A 201 -1.57 23.92 9.50
C ILE A 201 -1.53 25.34 10.06
N GLU A 202 -2.11 25.56 11.24
CA GLU A 202 -2.13 26.86 11.90
C GLU A 202 -0.71 27.36 12.18
N ASN A 203 0.14 26.49 12.75
CA ASN A 203 1.55 26.79 13.03
C ASN A 203 2.33 27.08 11.75
N GLY A 204 2.15 26.29 10.70
CA GLY A 204 2.81 26.49 9.40
C GLY A 204 2.39 27.81 8.73
N LEU A 205 1.11 28.15 8.77
CA LEU A 205 0.61 29.43 8.24
C LEU A 205 1.17 30.62 9.02
N ASN A 206 1.13 30.54 10.36
CA ASN A 206 1.73 31.55 11.24
C ASN A 206 3.24 31.69 11.00
N GLN A 207 3.96 30.59 10.77
CA GLN A 207 5.37 30.59 10.40
C GLN A 207 5.60 31.38 9.10
N ILE A 208 4.81 31.10 8.05
CA ILE A 208 4.99 31.76 6.75
C ILE A 208 4.72 33.25 6.85
N VAL A 209 3.65 33.66 7.54
CA VAL A 209 3.34 35.07 7.74
C VAL A 209 4.42 35.76 8.55
N LYS A 210 4.81 35.19 9.70
CA LYS A 210 5.88 35.77 10.53
C LYS A 210 7.18 35.88 9.76
N GLY A 211 7.56 34.87 8.98
CA GLY A 211 8.76 34.89 8.16
C GLY A 211 8.74 36.01 7.13
N ALA A 212 7.62 36.17 6.41
CA ALA A 212 7.48 37.26 5.44
C ALA A 212 7.58 38.66 6.08
N LEU A 213 7.09 38.81 7.32
CA LEU A 213 7.14 40.05 8.10
C LEU A 213 8.44 40.20 8.92
N SER A 214 9.34 39.22 8.86
CA SER A 214 10.61 39.22 9.59
C SER A 214 11.72 39.93 8.82
N ASN A 215 12.74 40.37 9.54
CA ASN A 215 13.95 40.96 8.99
C ASN A 215 15.23 40.23 9.47
N LEU A 216 15.07 39.17 10.27
CA LEU A 216 16.14 38.26 10.67
C LEU A 216 15.66 36.81 10.52
N GLU A 217 16.36 36.04 9.68
CA GLU A 217 16.11 34.62 9.44
C GLU A 217 17.29 33.77 9.93
N ILE A 218 17.01 32.71 10.68
CA ILE A 218 18.02 31.81 11.24
C ILE A 218 17.81 30.39 10.71
N TYR A 219 18.79 29.94 9.93
CA TYR A 219 18.89 28.61 9.35
C TYR A 219 19.73 27.75 10.28
N ILE A 220 19.15 26.67 10.81
CA ILE A 220 19.81 25.68 11.65
C ILE A 220 20.09 24.43 10.82
N THR A 221 21.36 24.07 10.72
CA THR A 221 21.79 22.99 9.81
C THR A 221 22.53 21.88 10.55
N LEU A 222 22.32 20.65 10.08
CA LEU A 222 23.18 19.50 10.29
C LEU A 222 24.45 19.64 9.42
N SER A 223 25.35 18.66 9.54
CA SER A 223 26.55 18.57 8.69
C SER A 223 26.23 18.70 7.19
N LYS A 224 27.02 19.53 6.49
CA LYS A 224 26.91 19.86 5.05
C LYS A 224 25.67 20.67 4.67
N GLY A 225 25.11 21.45 5.59
CA GLY A 225 24.04 22.41 5.28
C GLY A 225 22.65 21.79 5.10
N LYS A 226 22.45 20.53 5.51
CA LYS A 226 21.12 19.92 5.58
C LYS A 226 20.32 20.61 6.70
N PRO A 227 19.04 20.94 6.51
CA PRO A 227 18.24 21.54 7.58
C PRO A 227 18.08 20.58 8.78
N PHE A 228 18.13 21.13 9.99
CA PHE A 228 17.78 20.43 11.23
C PHE A 228 16.26 20.51 11.45
N PHE A 229 15.63 19.36 11.69
CA PHE A 229 14.22 19.28 12.06
C PHE A 229 14.14 18.71 13.47
N GLY A 230 13.73 19.54 14.42
CA GLY A 230 13.65 19.18 15.83
C GLY A 230 13.00 20.29 16.64
N ASN A 231 12.99 20.12 17.96
CA ASN A 231 12.61 21.21 18.86
C ASN A 231 13.76 22.20 18.94
N ILE A 232 13.45 23.47 18.72
CA ILE A 232 14.41 24.56 18.75
C ILE A 232 13.87 25.61 19.71
N ARG A 233 14.70 26.01 20.64
CA ARG A 233 14.47 27.19 21.46
C ARG A 233 15.49 28.24 21.09
N ALA A 234 15.03 29.36 20.57
CA ALA A 234 15.86 30.46 20.12
C ALA A 234 15.68 31.66 21.05
N SER A 235 16.78 32.05 21.71
CA SER A 235 16.85 33.19 22.62
C SER A 235 17.74 34.27 22.00
N LEU A 236 17.14 35.42 21.69
CA LEU A 236 17.82 36.57 21.11
C LEU A 236 18.06 37.64 22.19
N TYR A 237 19.28 38.15 22.26
CA TYR A 237 19.70 39.19 23.20
C TYR A 237 20.12 40.43 22.44
N HIS A 238 19.70 41.60 22.90
CA HIS A 238 20.13 42.90 22.39
C HIS A 238 20.90 43.63 23.49
N LEU A 239 22.12 44.08 23.21
CA LEU A 239 22.99 44.74 24.20
C LEU A 239 23.13 43.94 25.53
N ASN A 240 23.16 42.60 25.42
CA ASN A 240 23.19 41.62 26.53
C ASN A 240 21.93 41.52 27.40
N GLU A 241 20.85 42.22 27.08
CA GLU A 241 19.54 42.03 27.71
C GLU A 241 18.70 41.03 26.89
N PRO A 242 17.92 40.14 27.54
CA PRO A 242 16.98 39.27 26.83
C PRO A 242 16.00 40.12 26.02
N PHE A 243 15.94 39.90 24.71
CA PHE A 243 15.10 40.69 23.81
C PHE A 243 13.87 39.90 23.37
N LEU A 244 14.09 38.73 22.77
CA LEU A 244 13.03 37.85 22.29
C LEU A 244 13.36 36.39 22.57
N TYR A 245 12.31 35.62 22.79
CA TYR A 245 12.37 34.18 23.01
C TYR A 245 11.32 33.50 22.16
N GLN A 246 11.71 32.42 21.48
CA GLN A 246 10.77 31.57 20.72
C GLN A 246 11.10 30.10 20.94
N ASP A 247 10.13 29.35 21.48
CA ASP A 247 10.09 27.90 21.33
C ASP A 247 9.46 27.57 19.97
N TYR A 248 10.09 26.65 19.25
CA TYR A 248 9.80 26.44 17.85
C TYR A 248 9.93 24.97 17.46
N LYS A 249 9.00 24.50 16.63
CA LYS A 249 9.10 23.21 15.93
C LYS A 249 9.16 23.50 14.43
N GLY A 250 10.32 23.27 13.83
CA GLY A 250 10.55 23.48 12.40
C GLY A 250 11.73 24.38 12.09
N TYR A 251 11.88 24.75 10.81
CA TYR A 251 13.00 25.54 10.28
C TYR A 251 12.53 26.32 9.04
N PRO A 252 13.07 27.51 8.75
CA PRO A 252 13.95 28.35 9.58
C PRO A 252 13.21 29.01 10.77
N VAL A 253 13.96 29.67 11.67
CA VAL A 253 13.41 30.52 12.75
C VAL A 253 13.43 31.99 12.32
N PHE A 254 12.34 32.71 12.57
CA PHE A 254 12.15 34.08 12.09
C PHE A 254 11.99 35.08 13.24
N PHE A 255 12.66 36.24 13.15
CA PHE A 255 12.54 37.33 14.10
C PHE A 255 12.29 38.67 13.40
N SER A 256 11.35 39.46 13.92
CA SER A 256 11.14 40.87 13.56
C SER A 256 11.76 41.74 14.64
N VAL A 257 12.90 42.37 14.34
CA VAL A 257 13.71 43.09 15.34
C VAL A 257 14.13 44.45 14.82
N THR A 258 14.47 45.38 15.70
CA THR A 258 15.04 46.66 15.26
C THR A 258 16.45 46.48 14.71
N PRO A 259 16.92 47.32 13.77
CA PRO A 259 18.31 47.31 13.33
C PRO A 259 19.28 47.40 14.52
N GLY A 260 20.38 46.65 14.47
CA GLY A 260 21.37 46.63 15.55
C GLY A 260 22.06 45.28 15.76
N PRO A 261 22.99 45.21 16.73
CA PRO A 261 23.70 43.97 17.07
C PRO A 261 22.86 43.07 17.99
N TYR A 262 22.95 41.77 17.76
CA TYR A 262 22.28 40.73 18.53
C TYR A 262 23.21 39.56 18.83
N ARG A 263 22.94 38.89 19.95
CA ARG A 263 23.48 37.57 20.29
C ARG A 263 22.34 36.55 20.27
N LEU A 264 22.60 35.40 19.68
CA LEU A 264 21.65 34.29 19.56
C LEU A 264 22.13 33.08 20.35
N ILE A 265 21.25 32.51 21.16
CA ILE A 265 21.43 31.19 21.79
C ILE A 265 20.34 30.26 21.25
N LEU A 266 20.74 29.12 20.68
CA LEU A 266 19.86 28.05 20.23
C LEU A 266 20.02 26.84 21.13
N GLU A 267 18.93 26.33 21.69
CA GLU A 267 18.87 25.00 22.30
C GLU A 267 18.10 24.09 21.34
N CYS A 268 18.79 23.12 20.76
CA CYS A 268 18.24 22.20 19.78
C CYS A 268 18.15 20.80 20.37
N SER A 269 16.96 20.20 20.31
CA SER A 269 16.72 18.83 20.77
C SER A 269 15.91 18.02 19.77
N ASP A 270 16.40 16.82 19.44
CA ASP A 270 15.69 15.81 18.65
C ASP A 270 16.24 14.42 18.97
N LYS A 271 15.39 13.50 19.43
CA LYS A 271 15.78 12.13 19.81
C LYS A 271 17.07 12.07 20.66
N HIS A 272 18.20 11.73 20.04
CA HIS A 272 19.52 11.58 20.64
C HIS A 272 20.41 12.84 20.54
N ILE A 273 19.89 13.92 19.96
CA ILE A 273 20.54 15.22 19.82
C ILE A 273 20.01 16.13 20.94
N ASN A 274 20.93 16.65 21.75
CA ASN A 274 20.67 17.75 22.68
C ASN A 274 21.91 18.65 22.66
N ILE A 275 21.78 19.82 22.04
CA ILE A 275 22.91 20.72 21.79
C ILE A 275 22.50 22.18 21.98
N THR A 276 23.36 22.94 22.64
CA THR A 276 23.23 24.39 22.74
C THR A 276 24.30 25.04 21.88
N ARG A 277 23.91 26.06 21.11
CA ARG A 277 24.80 26.84 20.25
C ARG A 277 24.60 28.32 20.46
N GLU A 278 25.70 29.04 20.47
CA GLU A 278 25.70 30.49 20.59
C GLU A 278 26.35 31.11 19.36
N MET A 279 25.78 32.22 18.89
CA MET A 279 26.41 33.09 17.91
C MET A 279 26.33 34.54 18.39
N ASN A 280 27.48 35.18 18.40
CA ASN A 280 27.64 36.60 18.71
C ASN A 280 27.67 37.43 17.42
N ASP A 281 27.51 38.75 17.56
CA ASP A 281 27.72 39.73 16.49
C ASP A 281 26.77 39.62 15.29
N ILE A 282 25.51 39.23 15.50
CA ILE A 282 24.48 39.28 14.46
C ILE A 282 24.04 40.74 14.27
N VAL A 283 24.55 41.40 13.23
CA VAL A 283 24.16 42.77 12.88
C VAL A 283 22.99 42.74 11.89
N VAL A 284 21.83 43.21 12.34
CA VAL A 284 20.63 43.41 11.52
C VAL A 284 20.69 44.82 10.90
N PRO A 285 20.61 44.95 9.56
CA PRO A 285 20.79 46.23 8.87
C PRO A 285 19.60 47.18 9.05
N GLU A 286 19.81 48.47 8.79
CA GLU A 286 18.75 49.49 8.80
C GLU A 286 17.67 49.25 7.74
N THR A 287 18.06 48.65 6.62
CA THR A 287 17.14 48.28 5.53
C THR A 287 17.50 46.88 5.00
N GLY A 288 16.48 46.11 4.61
CA GLY A 288 16.63 44.75 4.12
C GLY A 288 16.57 43.68 5.21
N GLU A 289 16.91 42.45 4.83
CA GLU A 289 16.83 41.26 5.69
C GLU A 289 18.23 40.74 6.00
N LYS A 290 18.38 40.12 7.18
CA LYS A 290 19.58 39.40 7.57
C LYS A 290 19.28 37.91 7.62
N THR A 291 19.98 37.12 6.82
CA THR A 291 19.99 35.66 6.95
C THR A 291 21.25 35.21 7.69
N VAL A 292 21.08 34.32 8.66
CA VAL A 292 22.14 33.69 9.44
C VAL A 292 22.01 32.18 9.31
N SER A 293 23.12 31.47 9.13
CA SER A 293 23.15 30.01 9.17
C SER A 293 24.04 29.54 10.31
N MET A 294 23.57 28.55 11.06
CA MET A 294 24.26 27.94 12.18
C MET A 294 24.31 26.42 11.96
N ASP A 295 25.52 25.89 11.78
CA ASP A 295 25.76 24.44 11.79
C ASP A 295 25.78 23.96 13.25
N LEU A 296 25.13 22.84 13.53
CA LEU A 296 25.14 22.21 14.84
C LEU A 296 26.49 21.51 15.15
N ASP A 297 27.43 21.50 14.22
CA ASP A 297 28.73 20.82 14.30
C ASP A 297 28.61 19.33 14.67
N LEU A 298 27.53 18.69 14.21
CA LEU A 298 27.35 17.26 14.39
C LEU A 298 28.30 16.49 13.46
N GLY A 299 28.79 15.35 13.94
CA GLY A 299 29.44 14.36 13.10
C GLY A 299 28.41 13.38 12.53
N VAL A 300 28.79 12.69 11.47
CA VAL A 300 27.95 11.66 10.83
C VAL A 300 28.62 10.31 11.01
N VAL A 301 27.90 9.33 11.53
CA VAL A 301 28.33 7.93 11.55
C VAL A 301 27.47 7.16 10.56
N ASP A 302 28.11 6.48 9.62
CA ASP A 302 27.47 5.52 8.73
C ASP A 302 27.92 4.12 9.13
N ILE A 303 26.95 3.24 9.37
CA ILE A 303 27.19 1.83 9.66
C ILE A 303 26.48 1.03 8.57
N ASP A 304 27.25 0.43 7.68
CA ASP A 304 26.76 -0.48 6.65
C ASP A 304 26.89 -1.92 7.13
N THR A 305 25.76 -2.62 7.27
CA THR A 305 25.73 -4.00 7.78
C THR A 305 25.28 -4.94 6.67
N THR A 306 26.08 -5.98 6.44
CA THR A 306 25.86 -6.97 5.39
C THR A 306 25.91 -8.38 5.98
N LEU A 307 25.05 -9.26 5.49
CA LEU A 307 24.97 -10.66 5.90
C LEU A 307 26.18 -11.45 5.37
N SER A 308 26.52 -11.25 4.09
CA SER A 308 27.51 -12.04 3.35
C SER A 308 28.37 -11.17 2.40
N GLU A 309 29.29 -11.79 1.64
CA GLU A 309 30.11 -11.09 0.64
C GLU A 309 29.29 -10.45 -0.49
N ASP A 310 28.09 -10.97 -0.78
CA ASP A 310 27.19 -10.40 -1.80
C ASP A 310 26.52 -9.07 -1.37
N ARG A 311 26.91 -8.56 -0.19
CA ARG A 311 26.40 -7.32 0.42
C ARG A 311 24.89 -7.32 0.65
N THR A 312 24.26 -8.50 0.78
CA THR A 312 22.85 -8.58 1.15
C THR A 312 22.63 -7.96 2.54
N PRO A 313 21.72 -6.98 2.69
CA PRO A 313 21.40 -6.39 4.00
C PRO A 313 20.52 -7.34 4.83
N PRO A 314 20.59 -7.28 6.17
CA PRO A 314 19.62 -7.95 7.04
C PRO A 314 18.20 -7.40 6.84
N GLN A 315 17.19 -8.18 7.22
CA GLN A 315 15.78 -7.74 7.09
C GLN A 315 15.42 -6.73 8.18
N HIS A 316 15.81 -7.04 9.41
CA HIS A 316 15.61 -6.18 10.56
C HIS A 316 16.92 -6.04 11.31
N ILE A 317 17.28 -4.80 11.62
CA ILE A 317 18.33 -4.50 12.58
C ILE A 317 17.80 -3.42 13.49
N VAL A 318 18.00 -3.56 14.79
CA VAL A 318 17.80 -2.46 15.73
C VAL A 318 19.16 -2.02 16.20
N THR A 319 19.49 -0.74 16.02
CA THR A 319 20.74 -0.17 16.50
C THR A 319 20.46 0.76 17.67
N HIS A 320 21.03 0.44 18.81
CA HIS A 320 21.04 1.26 20.01
C HIS A 320 22.35 2.02 20.11
N ILE A 321 22.28 3.28 20.53
CA ILE A 321 23.41 4.20 20.59
C ILE A 321 23.69 4.52 22.05
N PHE A 322 24.96 4.42 22.43
CA PHE A 322 25.43 4.64 23.79
C PHE A 322 26.60 5.62 23.81
N ARG A 323 26.79 6.30 24.95
CA ARG A 323 28.06 6.98 25.23
C ARG A 323 29.10 5.90 25.52
N ALA A 324 30.35 6.10 25.08
CA ALA A 324 31.39 5.10 25.25
C ALA A 324 31.57 4.72 26.73
N GLY A 325 31.49 3.42 27.02
CA GLY A 325 31.60 2.87 28.37
C GLY A 325 30.32 2.87 29.22
N ASP A 326 29.21 3.42 28.74
CA ASP A 326 27.89 3.34 29.38
C ASP A 326 26.99 2.40 28.58
N HIS A 327 26.93 1.13 28.93
CA HIS A 327 26.15 0.10 28.20
C HIS A 327 24.75 -0.10 28.78
N GLU A 328 24.36 0.68 29.78
CA GLU A 328 23.06 0.56 30.44
C GLU A 328 22.08 1.61 29.93
N ASN A 329 22.56 2.83 29.65
CA ASN A 329 21.70 3.96 29.29
C ASN A 329 21.81 4.30 27.80
N SER A 330 20.93 3.70 27.00
CA SER A 330 20.81 4.04 25.57
C SER A 330 20.36 5.50 25.42
N ILE A 331 21.08 6.26 24.60
CA ILE A 331 20.72 7.65 24.26
C ILE A 331 19.84 7.73 23.01
N GLY A 332 19.61 6.60 22.33
CA GLY A 332 18.73 6.53 21.17
C GLY A 332 18.76 5.17 20.48
N GLN A 333 17.71 4.88 19.71
CA GLN A 333 17.60 3.66 18.92
C GLN A 333 17.01 3.94 17.53
N THR A 334 17.28 3.05 16.57
CA THR A 334 16.65 3.06 15.24
C THR A 334 16.57 1.66 14.64
N ASP A 335 15.61 1.45 13.76
CA ASP A 335 15.34 0.23 13.01
C ASP A 335 15.52 0.39 11.48
N LEU A 336 16.04 1.54 11.01
CA LEU A 336 16.17 1.88 9.58
C LEU A 336 17.53 1.47 9.00
N ILE A 337 17.55 0.90 7.78
CA ILE A 337 18.76 0.45 7.07
C ILE A 337 18.79 0.94 5.61
N PRO A 338 19.94 1.48 5.11
CA PRO A 338 21.06 2.05 5.85
C PRO A 338 20.71 3.46 6.35
N PHE A 339 21.12 3.82 7.56
CA PHE A 339 20.93 5.18 8.09
C PHE A 339 22.24 5.86 8.52
N SER A 340 22.31 7.17 8.32
CA SER A 340 23.38 8.06 8.79
C SER A 340 23.01 8.66 10.15
N TYR A 341 23.78 8.36 11.19
CA TYR A 341 23.57 8.91 12.54
C TYR A 341 24.22 10.28 12.69
N TYR A 342 23.43 11.31 13.02
CA TYR A 342 23.95 12.64 13.34
C TYR A 342 24.14 12.74 14.84
N LEU A 343 25.40 12.74 15.28
CA LEU A 343 25.74 12.72 16.69
C LEU A 343 26.61 13.92 17.04
N PRO A 344 26.46 14.51 18.24
CA PRO A 344 27.44 15.46 18.75
C PRO A 344 28.86 14.88 18.75
N PRO A 345 29.91 15.71 18.68
CA PRO A 345 31.27 15.22 18.82
C PRO A 345 31.46 14.46 20.14
N GLY A 346 32.13 13.30 20.08
CA GLY A 346 32.26 12.41 21.22
C GLY A 346 32.72 11.02 20.80
N ILE A 347 32.74 10.10 21.78
CA ILE A 347 33.00 8.68 21.55
C ILE A 347 31.75 7.91 21.94
N TYR A 348 31.32 7.00 21.07
CA TYR A 348 30.07 6.27 21.19
C TYR A 348 30.28 4.77 20.99
N ASP A 349 29.46 3.99 21.67
CA ASP A 349 29.32 2.55 21.46
C ASP A 349 27.96 2.28 20.80
N PHE A 350 27.88 1.28 19.93
CA PHE A 350 26.65 0.89 19.25
C PHE A 350 26.37 -0.59 19.50
N LEU A 351 25.15 -0.90 19.93
CA LEU A 351 24.65 -2.28 19.99
C LEU A 351 23.72 -2.49 18.81
N MET A 352 24.08 -3.42 17.94
CA MET A 352 23.24 -3.84 16.83
C MET A 352 22.61 -5.19 17.15
N GLU A 353 21.29 -5.25 17.06
CA GLU A 353 20.48 -6.45 17.22
C GLU A 353 19.94 -6.84 15.85
N VAL A 354 20.59 -7.83 15.25
CA VAL A 354 20.24 -8.34 13.93
C VAL A 354 19.17 -9.42 14.09
N ASN A 355 18.09 -9.31 13.31
CA ASN A 355 17.09 -10.35 13.14
C ASN A 355 16.84 -10.58 11.65
N HIS A 356 17.19 -11.76 11.15
CA HIS A 356 17.02 -12.13 9.75
C HIS A 356 16.50 -13.56 9.63
N PHE A 357 15.22 -13.72 9.28
CA PHE A 357 14.54 -15.02 9.17
C PHE A 357 14.77 -15.96 10.37
N GLY A 358 14.81 -15.44 11.61
CA GLY A 358 15.03 -16.25 12.82
C GLY A 358 16.49 -16.35 13.27
N TYR A 359 17.46 -15.95 12.44
CA TYR A 359 18.83 -15.71 12.91
C TYR A 359 18.88 -14.44 13.76
N GLN A 360 19.23 -14.59 15.04
CA GLN A 360 19.33 -13.49 16.00
C GLN A 360 20.78 -13.32 16.47
N LYS A 361 21.31 -12.09 16.38
CA LYS A 361 22.67 -11.78 16.83
C LYS A 361 22.80 -10.35 17.36
N SER A 362 23.40 -10.21 18.53
CA SER A 362 23.77 -8.91 19.11
C SER A 362 25.26 -8.64 18.93
N ILE A 363 25.62 -7.44 18.47
CA ILE A 363 26.99 -7.04 18.14
C ILE A 363 27.29 -5.64 18.67
N TRP A 364 28.38 -5.52 19.43
CA TRP A 364 28.88 -4.23 19.92
C TRP A 364 29.95 -3.65 19.00
N LEU A 365 29.79 -2.40 18.60
CA LEU A 365 30.82 -1.57 17.98
C LEU A 365 31.26 -0.51 18.99
N ASN A 366 32.44 -0.70 19.56
CA ASN A 366 32.94 0.15 20.64
C ASN A 366 33.86 1.27 20.14
N ALA A 367 33.95 2.34 20.92
CA ALA A 367 34.90 3.44 20.77
C ALA A 367 34.85 4.13 19.41
N ILE A 368 33.65 4.36 18.87
CA ILE A 368 33.45 5.08 17.61
C ILE A 368 33.60 6.57 17.83
N GLN A 369 34.72 7.13 17.36
CA GLN A 369 34.97 8.57 17.40
C GLN A 369 34.09 9.32 16.39
N VAL A 370 33.29 10.25 16.91
CA VAL A 370 32.51 11.24 16.16
C VAL A 370 33.23 12.59 16.26
N LYS A 371 33.45 13.23 15.11
CA LYS A 371 34.08 14.55 15.00
C LYS A 371 33.14 15.50 14.27
N ALA A 372 33.11 16.76 14.71
CA ALA A 372 32.30 17.81 14.11
C ALA A 372 32.50 17.90 12.59
N GLY A 373 31.40 17.91 11.84
CA GLY A 373 31.40 18.05 10.38
C GLY A 373 32.09 16.92 9.61
N LYS A 374 32.54 15.84 10.28
CA LYS A 374 33.20 14.70 9.66
C LYS A 374 32.26 13.51 9.58
N LYS A 375 32.44 12.74 8.51
CA LYS A 375 31.76 11.47 8.31
C LYS A 375 32.70 10.32 8.68
N SER A 376 32.25 9.46 9.57
CA SER A 376 32.90 8.20 9.94
C SER A 376 32.12 7.07 9.28
N TYR A 377 32.82 6.15 8.61
CA TYR A 377 32.22 4.99 7.97
C TYR A 377 32.67 3.71 8.70
N ARG A 378 31.73 2.80 8.92
CA ARG A 378 31.95 1.45 9.44
C ARG A 378 31.20 0.46 8.56
N THR A 379 31.89 -0.61 8.19
CA THR A 379 31.27 -1.75 7.51
C THR A 379 31.35 -2.94 8.44
N LEU A 380 30.23 -3.61 8.62
CA LEU A 380 30.14 -4.88 9.32
C LEU A 380 29.67 -5.94 8.34
N ASN A 381 30.49 -6.99 8.20
CA ASN A 381 30.08 -8.21 7.54
C ASN A 381 29.85 -9.28 8.61
N LEU A 382 28.66 -9.87 8.63
CA LEU A 382 28.30 -10.91 9.60
C LEU A 382 28.95 -12.27 9.30
N MET A 383 29.64 -12.37 8.17
CA MET A 383 30.34 -13.56 7.71
C MET A 383 29.41 -14.78 7.58
N LEU A 384 28.15 -14.55 7.17
CA LEU A 384 27.20 -15.62 6.92
C LEU A 384 27.34 -16.15 5.50
N ALA A 385 27.23 -17.46 5.37
CA ALA A 385 27.25 -18.20 4.12
C ALA A 385 25.83 -18.35 3.57
N LYS A 386 25.71 -18.42 2.25
CA LYS A 386 24.41 -18.43 1.55
C LYS A 386 24.00 -19.86 1.21
N LEU A 387 22.82 -20.27 1.65
CA LEU A 387 22.22 -21.57 1.35
C LEU A 387 20.90 -21.36 0.61
N LYS A 388 20.79 -21.83 -0.63
CA LYS A 388 19.53 -21.89 -1.37
C LYS A 388 18.98 -23.31 -1.30
N LEU A 389 17.75 -23.44 -0.82
CA LEU A 389 17.05 -24.70 -0.74
C LEU A 389 15.87 -24.69 -1.71
N ALA A 390 15.87 -25.62 -2.67
CA ALA A 390 14.73 -25.86 -3.54
C ALA A 390 13.93 -27.08 -3.06
N VAL A 391 12.62 -26.95 -2.93
CA VAL A 391 11.73 -28.08 -2.63
C VAL A 391 10.99 -28.44 -3.91
N TYR A 392 11.12 -29.70 -4.33
CA TYR A 392 10.53 -30.22 -5.55
C TYR A 392 9.40 -31.20 -5.24
N GLU A 393 8.25 -31.03 -5.88
CA GLU A 393 7.15 -32.01 -5.86
C GLU A 393 7.57 -33.33 -6.52
N SER A 394 8.22 -33.19 -7.68
CA SER A 394 8.62 -34.27 -8.59
C SER A 394 9.98 -33.96 -9.21
N GLN A 395 10.46 -34.73 -10.21
CA GLN A 395 11.82 -34.56 -10.73
C GLN A 395 12.17 -33.13 -11.21
N ASN A 396 11.21 -32.35 -11.71
CA ASN A 396 11.48 -31.01 -12.27
C ASN A 396 10.48 -29.92 -11.82
N GLU A 397 9.52 -30.24 -10.96
CA GLU A 397 8.47 -29.29 -10.57
C GLU A 397 8.69 -28.78 -9.15
N ILE A 398 8.86 -27.47 -9.01
CA ILE A 398 9.09 -26.82 -7.71
C ILE A 398 7.77 -26.81 -6.93
N TYR A 399 7.79 -27.35 -5.70
CA TYR A 399 6.65 -27.28 -4.80
C TYR A 399 6.29 -25.84 -4.50
N LYS A 400 5.06 -25.38 -4.73
CA LYS A 400 4.66 -23.97 -4.49
C LYS A 400 3.76 -23.76 -3.26
N GLY A 401 3.36 -24.83 -2.59
CA GLY A 401 2.50 -24.76 -1.42
C GLY A 401 3.19 -24.28 -0.13
N PRO A 402 2.41 -24.10 0.95
CA PRO A 402 2.94 -23.74 2.26
C PRO A 402 3.87 -24.84 2.78
N LEU A 403 4.97 -24.42 3.40
CA LEU A 403 5.91 -25.31 4.08
C LEU A 403 6.47 -24.61 5.29
N LYS A 404 6.87 -25.40 6.28
CA LYS A 404 7.67 -24.95 7.41
C LYS A 404 9.08 -25.52 7.27
N MET A 405 10.07 -24.69 7.47
CA MET A 405 11.48 -25.06 7.39
C MET A 405 12.15 -24.81 8.74
N THR A 406 12.84 -25.83 9.24
CA THR A 406 13.64 -25.74 10.47
C THR A 406 15.06 -26.20 10.21
N VAL A 407 16.05 -25.44 10.69
CA VAL A 407 17.47 -25.70 10.49
C VAL A 407 18.13 -25.98 11.83
N TYR A 408 18.91 -27.05 11.89
CA TYR A 408 19.60 -27.54 13.08
C TYR A 408 21.10 -27.64 12.81
N SER A 409 21.90 -27.60 13.87
CA SER A 409 23.31 -28.03 13.79
C SER A 409 23.34 -29.51 13.42
N SER A 410 24.25 -29.92 12.53
CA SER A 410 24.26 -31.33 12.10
C SER A 410 24.52 -32.27 13.29
N GLY A 411 23.58 -33.21 13.50
CA GLY A 411 23.61 -34.16 14.62
C GLY A 411 23.02 -33.67 15.95
N ASP A 412 22.52 -32.43 16.03
CA ASP A 412 21.85 -31.87 17.21
C ASP A 412 20.47 -31.31 16.81
N HIS A 413 19.41 -32.05 17.13
CA HIS A 413 18.02 -31.68 16.81
C HIS A 413 17.26 -31.08 18.00
N ASP A 414 17.94 -30.81 19.12
CA ASP A 414 17.28 -30.30 20.33
C ASP A 414 17.02 -28.79 20.23
N THR A 415 17.92 -28.06 19.56
CA THR A 415 17.84 -26.59 19.44
C THR A 415 17.86 -26.16 17.97
N ALA A 416 16.74 -25.63 17.49
CA ALA A 416 16.67 -25.02 16.17
C ALA A 416 17.52 -23.74 16.12
N ILE A 417 18.36 -23.62 15.09
CA ILE A 417 19.11 -22.41 14.78
C ILE A 417 18.20 -21.39 14.11
N LEU A 418 17.28 -21.90 13.28
CA LEU A 418 16.36 -21.12 12.48
C LEU A 418 15.08 -21.93 12.27
N ALA A 419 13.93 -21.29 12.38
CA ALA A 419 12.64 -21.86 12.04
C ALA A 419 11.79 -20.79 11.35
N THR A 420 11.15 -21.15 10.22
CA THR A 420 10.33 -20.21 9.47
C THR A 420 9.24 -20.93 8.66
N ASP A 421 8.05 -20.33 8.62
CA ASP A 421 6.96 -20.72 7.72
C ASP A 421 7.01 -19.95 6.39
N SER A 422 8.02 -19.09 6.23
CA SER A 422 8.28 -18.35 5.01
C SER A 422 9.24 -19.12 4.10
N ARG A 423 9.22 -18.81 2.81
CA ARG A 423 10.15 -19.37 1.84
C ARG A 423 11.20 -18.33 1.43
N PRO A 424 12.27 -18.15 2.21
CA PRO A 424 13.31 -17.19 1.87
C PRO A 424 14.02 -17.61 0.56
N GLU A 425 14.43 -16.63 -0.25
CA GLU A 425 15.21 -16.90 -1.47
C GLU A 425 16.54 -17.60 -1.16
N ALA A 426 17.12 -17.28 0.00
CA ALA A 426 18.29 -17.92 0.55
C ALA A 426 18.27 -17.81 2.09
N LEU A 427 18.80 -18.82 2.75
CA LEU A 427 19.17 -18.79 4.15
C LEU A 427 20.60 -18.27 4.28
N TYR A 428 20.83 -17.45 5.30
CA TYR A 428 22.15 -16.97 5.66
C TYR A 428 22.54 -17.57 7.01
N LEU A 429 23.51 -18.48 6.99
CA LEU A 429 23.91 -19.27 8.15
C LEU A 429 25.40 -19.09 8.43
N PRO A 430 25.87 -19.21 9.68
CA PRO A 430 27.30 -19.32 9.95
C PRO A 430 27.93 -20.47 9.14
N GLN A 431 29.23 -20.41 8.88
CA GLN A 431 29.92 -21.55 8.27
C GLN A 431 29.81 -22.79 9.19
N GLY A 432 29.44 -23.94 8.62
CA GLY A 432 29.20 -25.17 9.39
C GLY A 432 28.53 -26.29 8.60
N ARG A 433 28.06 -27.32 9.31
CA ARG A 433 27.20 -28.37 8.76
C ARG A 433 25.84 -28.35 9.42
N TYR A 434 24.79 -28.50 8.62
CA TYR A 434 23.41 -28.34 9.06
C TYR A 434 22.52 -29.50 8.65
N ASP A 435 21.56 -29.83 9.50
CA ASP A 435 20.44 -30.70 9.18
C ASP A 435 19.19 -29.82 8.98
N ILE A 436 18.51 -30.00 7.84
CA ILE A 436 17.37 -29.17 7.44
C ILE A 436 16.12 -30.04 7.39
N LEU A 437 15.10 -29.64 8.13
CA LEU A 437 13.78 -30.25 8.13
C LEU A 437 12.81 -29.36 7.35
N VAL A 438 12.11 -29.95 6.37
CA VAL A 438 10.97 -29.33 5.70
C VAL A 438 9.72 -30.12 6.05
N GLU A 439 8.77 -29.45 6.67
CA GLU A 439 7.45 -30.00 7.03
C GLU A 439 6.40 -29.38 6.11
N ILE A 440 5.56 -30.21 5.55
CA ILE A 440 4.42 -29.78 4.73
C ILE A 440 3.18 -30.36 5.37
N GLU A 441 2.18 -29.51 5.57
CA GLU A 441 0.87 -29.91 6.06
C GLU A 441 -0.20 -29.18 5.24
N ASN A 442 -0.94 -29.93 4.44
CA ASN A 442 -2.10 -29.46 3.69
C ASN A 442 -3.15 -30.58 3.57
N GLU A 443 -4.29 -30.27 2.94
CA GLU A 443 -5.43 -31.20 2.83
C GLU A 443 -5.10 -32.55 2.16
N ILE A 444 -4.08 -32.58 1.30
CA ILE A 444 -3.75 -33.72 0.44
C ILE A 444 -2.49 -34.44 0.94
N TYR A 445 -1.58 -33.71 1.58
CA TYR A 445 -0.26 -34.18 1.96
C TYR A 445 0.19 -33.63 3.31
N SER A 446 0.58 -34.53 4.20
CA SER A 446 1.32 -34.23 5.43
C SER A 446 2.60 -35.06 5.46
N GLY A 447 3.76 -34.42 5.67
CA GLY A 447 5.01 -35.14 5.79
C GLY A 447 6.23 -34.26 6.11
N SER A 448 7.26 -34.92 6.64
CA SER A 448 8.51 -34.32 7.10
C SER A 448 9.69 -34.86 6.30
N HIS A 449 10.52 -33.98 5.76
CA HIS A 449 11.65 -34.30 4.89
C HIS A 449 12.94 -33.74 5.44
N TRP A 450 13.94 -34.60 5.59
CA TRP A 450 15.24 -34.24 6.13
C TRP A 450 16.32 -34.17 5.05
N ARG A 451 17.15 -33.15 5.14
CA ARG A 451 18.42 -33.04 4.42
C ARG A 451 19.55 -32.88 5.43
N ASN A 452 20.31 -33.95 5.62
CA ASN A 452 21.29 -34.03 6.70
C ASN A 452 22.71 -33.67 6.23
N SER A 453 23.48 -33.10 7.15
CA SER A 453 24.90 -32.79 7.04
C SER A 453 25.27 -31.91 5.83
N VAL A 454 24.41 -30.95 5.48
CA VAL A 454 24.64 -29.96 4.43
C VAL A 454 25.85 -29.08 4.81
N PRO A 455 26.94 -29.08 4.02
CA PRO A 455 28.07 -28.19 4.26
C PRO A 455 27.75 -26.78 3.76
N VAL A 456 27.91 -25.80 4.62
CA VAL A 456 27.67 -24.38 4.27
C VAL A 456 28.97 -23.61 4.57
N THR A 457 29.57 -23.05 3.52
CA THR A 457 30.89 -22.41 3.54
C THR A 457 30.78 -20.91 3.27
N TYR A 458 31.46 -20.08 4.07
CA TYR A 458 31.48 -18.63 3.84
C TYR A 458 32.11 -18.28 2.48
N GLY A 459 31.56 -17.27 1.80
CA GLY A 459 31.96 -16.88 0.44
C GLY A 459 31.36 -17.74 -0.69
N GLU A 460 30.72 -18.86 -0.37
CA GLU A 460 30.09 -19.75 -1.35
C GLU A 460 28.56 -19.71 -1.27
N THR A 461 27.90 -19.97 -2.40
CA THR A 461 26.46 -20.27 -2.43
C THR A 461 26.29 -21.78 -2.45
N THR A 462 25.80 -22.33 -1.36
CA THR A 462 25.41 -23.74 -1.27
C THR A 462 24.03 -23.91 -1.91
N LEU A 463 23.93 -24.79 -2.91
CA LEU A 463 22.67 -25.12 -3.56
C LEU A 463 22.25 -26.52 -3.11
N GLU A 464 21.10 -26.61 -2.45
CA GLU A 464 20.53 -27.86 -1.98
C GLU A 464 19.09 -28.02 -2.44
N PHE A 465 18.64 -29.27 -2.46
CA PHE A 465 17.26 -29.57 -2.78
C PHE A 465 16.70 -30.73 -1.96
N ILE A 466 15.38 -30.69 -1.76
CA ILE A 466 14.58 -31.76 -1.18
C ILE A 466 13.55 -32.16 -2.23
N ASN A 467 13.49 -33.46 -2.55
CA ASN A 467 12.46 -34.01 -3.43
C ASN A 467 11.43 -34.72 -2.57
N LEU A 468 10.18 -34.27 -2.65
CA LEU A 468 9.05 -34.83 -1.90
C LEU A 468 8.67 -36.25 -2.38
N ALA A 469 9.20 -36.67 -3.53
CA ALA A 469 8.95 -37.95 -4.15
C ALA A 469 7.46 -38.22 -4.43
N LEU A 470 6.71 -37.19 -4.82
CA LEU A 470 5.29 -37.31 -5.17
C LEU A 470 5.13 -37.82 -6.61
N GLY A 471 4.09 -38.61 -6.85
CA GLY A 471 3.61 -38.98 -8.18
C GLY A 471 2.30 -38.27 -8.51
N LYS A 472 2.06 -37.97 -9.78
CA LYS A 472 0.83 -37.31 -10.25
C LYS A 472 -0.20 -38.36 -10.65
N VAL A 473 -1.43 -38.21 -10.19
CA VAL A 473 -2.59 -38.97 -10.66
C VAL A 473 -3.48 -38.01 -11.44
N SER A 474 -3.66 -38.32 -12.73
CA SER A 474 -4.60 -37.63 -13.62
C SER A 474 -5.73 -38.58 -13.94
N CYS A 475 -6.97 -38.15 -13.71
CA CYS A 475 -8.13 -38.98 -13.95
C CYS A 475 -9.18 -38.23 -14.77
N LEU A 476 -9.56 -38.83 -15.89
CA LEU A 476 -10.62 -38.36 -16.76
C LEU A 476 -11.79 -39.35 -16.72
N THR A 477 -12.96 -38.86 -16.32
CA THR A 477 -14.19 -39.64 -16.31
C THR A 477 -15.05 -39.32 -17.51
N HIS A 478 -15.50 -40.36 -18.20
CA HIS A 478 -16.49 -40.25 -19.26
C HIS A 478 -17.84 -40.82 -18.86
N ALA A 479 -18.92 -40.16 -19.26
CA ALA A 479 -20.27 -40.67 -19.13
C ALA A 479 -20.48 -41.83 -20.11
N THR A 480 -20.21 -41.57 -21.39
CA THR A 480 -20.26 -42.52 -22.51
C THR A 480 -18.84 -42.75 -23.05
N PRO A 481 -18.59 -43.63 -24.05
CA PRO A 481 -17.26 -43.73 -24.67
C PRO A 481 -16.72 -42.42 -25.25
N ASP A 482 -17.60 -41.54 -25.73
CA ASP A 482 -17.23 -40.36 -26.53
C ASP A 482 -17.55 -39.03 -25.82
N GLU A 483 -18.21 -39.06 -24.65
CA GLU A 483 -18.69 -37.87 -23.94
C GLU A 483 -18.21 -37.83 -22.48
N THR A 484 -17.56 -36.74 -22.10
CA THR A 484 -17.13 -36.46 -20.72
C THR A 484 -18.33 -36.15 -19.82
N VAL A 485 -18.24 -36.46 -18.53
CA VAL A 485 -19.28 -36.06 -17.58
C VAL A 485 -19.22 -34.55 -17.32
N PRO A 486 -20.30 -33.78 -17.56
CA PRO A 486 -20.26 -32.32 -17.45
C PRO A 486 -20.48 -31.77 -16.02
N SER A 487 -21.18 -32.50 -15.14
CA SER A 487 -21.48 -32.09 -13.76
C SER A 487 -21.97 -33.27 -12.89
N ALA A 488 -22.26 -33.05 -11.60
CA ALA A 488 -22.80 -34.07 -10.67
C ALA A 488 -21.90 -35.31 -10.48
N ILE A 489 -20.59 -35.11 -10.60
CA ILE A 489 -19.56 -36.10 -10.32
C ILE A 489 -18.86 -35.75 -9.02
N LYS A 490 -18.52 -36.78 -8.25
CA LYS A 490 -17.70 -36.68 -7.05
C LYS A 490 -16.58 -37.72 -7.15
N SER A 491 -15.36 -37.25 -7.27
CA SER A 491 -14.15 -38.04 -7.44
C SER A 491 -13.38 -38.12 -6.13
N GLN A 492 -13.04 -39.32 -5.70
CA GLN A 492 -12.42 -39.56 -4.41
C GLN A 492 -11.26 -40.55 -4.53
N ILE A 493 -10.20 -40.33 -3.75
CA ILE A 493 -9.05 -41.23 -3.65
C ILE A 493 -8.91 -41.74 -2.23
N PHE A 494 -8.58 -43.01 -2.10
CA PHE A 494 -8.38 -43.71 -0.84
C PHE A 494 -7.04 -44.45 -0.86
N HIS A 495 -6.47 -44.70 0.31
CA HIS A 495 -5.45 -45.76 0.42
C HIS A 495 -6.07 -47.11 0.08
N THR A 496 -5.36 -47.95 -0.68
CA THR A 496 -5.88 -49.28 -1.03
C THR A 496 -6.21 -50.07 0.24
N GLY A 497 -7.48 -50.51 0.32
CA GLY A 497 -8.00 -51.26 1.48
C GLY A 497 -8.64 -50.43 2.59
N SER A 498 -8.63 -49.10 2.51
CA SER A 498 -9.28 -48.19 3.48
C SER A 498 -10.41 -47.41 2.80
N ALA A 499 -11.65 -47.89 2.87
CA ALA A 499 -12.77 -47.31 2.10
C ALA A 499 -13.58 -46.22 2.83
N ASP A 500 -13.20 -45.87 4.06
CA ASP A 500 -14.07 -45.05 4.93
C ASP A 500 -13.85 -43.55 4.78
N ILE A 501 -12.59 -43.10 4.65
CA ILE A 501 -12.24 -41.67 4.60
C ILE A 501 -11.36 -41.42 3.36
N PRO A 502 -11.80 -40.59 2.41
CA PRO A 502 -10.97 -40.23 1.27
C PRO A 502 -9.83 -39.31 1.70
N ILE A 503 -8.66 -39.50 1.10
CA ILE A 503 -7.49 -38.61 1.26
C ILE A 503 -7.48 -37.46 0.24
N PHE A 504 -8.36 -37.54 -0.76
CA PHE A 504 -8.58 -36.50 -1.76
C PHE A 504 -10.02 -36.62 -2.24
N GLU A 505 -10.69 -35.48 -2.39
CA GLU A 505 -12.07 -35.38 -2.84
C GLU A 505 -12.25 -34.12 -3.70
N THR A 506 -12.93 -34.26 -4.84
CA THR A 506 -13.23 -33.13 -5.74
C THR A 506 -14.45 -33.40 -6.60
N ASP A 507 -15.15 -32.35 -6.99
CA ASP A 507 -16.26 -32.42 -7.95
C ASP A 507 -15.80 -32.07 -9.40
N GLN A 508 -14.49 -31.94 -9.62
CA GLN A 508 -13.88 -31.63 -10.92
C GLN A 508 -13.71 -32.88 -11.80
N ASN A 509 -13.82 -32.69 -13.12
CA ASN A 509 -13.56 -33.70 -14.15
C ASN A 509 -13.06 -33.05 -15.46
N PRO A 510 -11.86 -33.36 -15.97
CA PRO A 510 -10.85 -34.20 -15.33
C PRO A 510 -10.34 -33.58 -14.02
N PHE A 511 -9.70 -34.41 -13.19
CA PHE A 511 -8.95 -33.92 -12.04
C PHE A 511 -7.51 -34.42 -12.07
N ASP A 512 -6.63 -33.61 -11.49
CA ASP A 512 -5.23 -33.89 -11.28
C ASP A 512 -4.91 -33.74 -9.79
N THR A 513 -4.12 -34.65 -9.23
CA THR A 513 -3.62 -34.52 -7.86
C THR A 513 -2.25 -35.17 -7.68
N LEU A 514 -1.51 -34.74 -6.66
CA LEU A 514 -0.20 -35.29 -6.29
C LEU A 514 -0.35 -36.15 -5.05
N LEU A 515 0.21 -37.36 -5.10
CA LEU A 515 0.16 -38.31 -4.01
C LEU A 515 1.55 -38.86 -3.68
N PRO A 516 1.81 -39.23 -2.42
CA PRO A 516 2.99 -40.00 -2.05
C PRO A 516 3.08 -41.32 -2.82
N ALA A 517 4.29 -41.90 -2.84
CA ALA A 517 4.47 -43.25 -3.34
C ALA A 517 3.61 -44.25 -2.55
N GLY A 518 2.81 -45.05 -3.24
CA GLY A 518 1.88 -45.94 -2.55
C GLY A 518 0.86 -46.59 -3.47
N ARG A 519 -0.05 -47.38 -2.89
CA ARG A 519 -1.18 -47.98 -3.61
C ARG A 519 -2.48 -47.31 -3.19
N TYR A 520 -3.28 -46.92 -4.17
CA TYR A 520 -4.50 -46.14 -3.99
C TYR A 520 -5.67 -46.71 -4.77
N ASP A 521 -6.88 -46.43 -4.28
CA ASP A 521 -8.14 -46.75 -4.95
C ASP A 521 -8.85 -45.43 -5.31
N ILE A 522 -9.33 -45.30 -6.56
CA ILE A 522 -10.16 -44.17 -7.00
C ILE A 522 -11.62 -44.61 -7.01
N ARG A 523 -12.49 -43.85 -6.35
CA ARG A 523 -13.95 -43.96 -6.46
C ARG A 523 -14.48 -42.76 -7.23
N ILE A 524 -15.28 -43.03 -8.24
CA ILE A 524 -16.12 -42.04 -8.91
C ILE A 524 -17.57 -42.29 -8.51
N GLU A 525 -18.21 -41.28 -7.96
CA GLU A 525 -19.64 -41.25 -7.72
C GLU A 525 -20.30 -40.27 -8.68
N TYR A 526 -21.36 -40.70 -9.35
CA TYR A 526 -22.13 -39.86 -10.27
C TYR A 526 -23.60 -39.87 -9.86
N THR A 527 -24.14 -38.66 -9.67
CA THR A 527 -25.53 -38.44 -9.23
C THR A 527 -26.37 -37.71 -10.27
N GLY A 528 -25.87 -37.55 -11.51
CA GLY A 528 -26.63 -36.99 -12.62
C GLY A 528 -27.62 -37.98 -13.26
N THR A 529 -27.66 -39.22 -12.78
CA THR A 529 -28.68 -40.24 -13.09
C THR A 529 -29.63 -40.42 -11.90
N PHE A 530 -30.82 -40.99 -12.14
CA PHE A 530 -31.77 -41.31 -11.07
C PHE A 530 -31.24 -42.35 -10.08
N GLU A 531 -30.38 -43.27 -10.52
CA GLU A 531 -29.61 -44.15 -9.66
C GLU A 531 -28.21 -43.54 -9.47
N LYS A 532 -27.73 -43.48 -8.22
CA LYS A 532 -26.33 -43.12 -7.96
C LYS A 532 -25.43 -44.19 -8.55
N ILE A 533 -24.54 -43.80 -9.47
CA ILE A 533 -23.55 -44.70 -10.05
C ILE A 533 -22.26 -44.56 -9.26
N GLN A 534 -21.67 -45.70 -8.92
CA GLN A 534 -20.40 -45.74 -8.22
C GLN A 534 -19.45 -46.68 -8.97
N LYS A 535 -18.29 -46.17 -9.38
CA LYS A 535 -17.26 -46.96 -10.04
C LYS A 535 -15.94 -46.87 -9.27
N TRP A 536 -15.28 -48.01 -9.14
CA TRP A 536 -13.99 -48.13 -8.45
C TRP A 536 -12.91 -48.57 -9.42
N GLU A 537 -11.79 -47.87 -9.39
CA GLU A 537 -10.53 -48.31 -9.95
C GLU A 537 -9.58 -48.60 -8.77
N LYS A 538 -9.16 -49.85 -8.60
CA LYS A 538 -8.45 -50.30 -7.40
C LYS A 538 -6.97 -50.55 -7.66
N ASN A 539 -6.18 -50.47 -6.60
CA ASN A 539 -4.79 -50.92 -6.54
C ASN A 539 -3.85 -50.18 -7.52
N ILE A 540 -4.07 -48.88 -7.67
CA ILE A 540 -3.28 -47.99 -8.51
C ILE A 540 -1.96 -47.70 -7.81
N LEU A 541 -0.85 -48.09 -8.41
CA LEU A 541 0.49 -47.87 -7.86
C LEU A 541 1.00 -46.48 -8.27
N VAL A 542 1.10 -45.56 -7.31
CA VAL A 542 1.74 -44.25 -7.48
C VAL A 542 3.24 -44.38 -7.29
N ILE A 543 4.00 -43.94 -8.30
CA ILE A 543 5.45 -43.97 -8.32
C ILE A 543 5.96 -42.52 -8.34
N PRO A 544 6.97 -42.17 -7.51
CA PRO A 544 7.58 -40.84 -7.50
C PRO A 544 7.97 -40.34 -8.90
N GLY A 545 7.60 -39.10 -9.21
CA GLY A 545 7.96 -38.43 -10.46
C GLY A 545 7.24 -38.94 -11.72
N GLN A 546 6.34 -39.92 -11.61
CA GLN A 546 5.53 -40.39 -12.74
C GLN A 546 4.13 -39.77 -12.71
N THR A 547 3.58 -39.56 -13.90
CA THR A 547 2.16 -39.25 -14.09
C THR A 547 1.42 -40.53 -14.45
N ILE A 548 0.40 -40.85 -13.66
CA ILE A 548 -0.50 -41.97 -13.90
C ILE A 548 -1.79 -41.41 -14.44
N GLU A 549 -2.07 -41.74 -15.69
CA GLU A 549 -3.31 -41.37 -16.35
C GLU A 549 -4.33 -42.50 -16.20
N LYS A 550 -5.52 -42.14 -15.76
CA LYS A 550 -6.67 -43.05 -15.63
C LYS A 550 -7.86 -42.51 -16.39
N THR A 551 -8.48 -43.38 -17.15
CA THR A 551 -9.74 -43.10 -17.83
C THR A 551 -10.81 -44.01 -17.25
N ILE A 552 -11.81 -43.42 -16.60
CA ILE A 552 -12.92 -44.17 -15.99
C ILE A 552 -14.18 -43.91 -16.81
N ASN A 553 -14.73 -44.94 -17.44
CA ASN A 553 -15.99 -44.84 -18.17
C ASN A 553 -17.16 -45.30 -17.28
N LEU A 554 -18.17 -44.48 -17.06
CA LEU A 554 -19.33 -44.85 -16.23
C LEU A 554 -20.23 -45.91 -16.88
N GLY A 555 -20.09 -46.14 -18.19
CA GLY A 555 -20.86 -47.13 -18.94
C GLY A 555 -22.28 -46.68 -19.25
N LEU A 556 -22.55 -45.37 -19.21
CA LEU A 556 -23.85 -44.80 -19.56
C LEU A 556 -24.05 -44.78 -21.07
N ARG A 557 -25.31 -44.66 -21.49
CA ARG A 557 -25.74 -44.50 -22.88
C ARG A 557 -26.72 -43.35 -23.01
N ALA A 558 -26.60 -42.61 -24.10
CA ALA A 558 -27.57 -41.59 -24.45
C ALA A 558 -28.86 -42.28 -24.92
N PHE A 559 -29.96 -41.91 -24.29
CA PHE A 559 -31.28 -42.42 -24.60
C PHE A 559 -32.21 -41.23 -24.87
N GLU A 560 -32.81 -41.26 -26.06
CA GLU A 560 -33.65 -40.20 -26.58
C GLU A 560 -35.03 -40.77 -26.96
N VAL A 561 -36.09 -40.09 -26.54
CA VAL A 561 -37.46 -40.42 -26.94
C VAL A 561 -38.13 -39.19 -27.52
N HIS A 562 -38.58 -39.32 -28.75
CA HIS A 562 -39.33 -38.31 -29.47
C HIS A 562 -40.79 -38.73 -29.61
N PHE A 563 -41.69 -37.76 -29.50
CA PHE A 563 -43.12 -37.98 -29.46
C PHE A 563 -43.79 -37.31 -30.65
N TYR A 564 -44.49 -38.09 -31.48
CA TYR A 564 -45.13 -37.58 -32.69
C TYR A 564 -46.59 -38.01 -32.78
N THR A 565 -47.42 -37.28 -33.52
CA THR A 565 -48.70 -37.80 -34.02
C THR A 565 -48.51 -38.65 -35.29
N ALA A 566 -49.58 -39.29 -35.77
CA ALA A 566 -49.55 -40.04 -37.02
C ALA A 566 -49.21 -39.17 -38.24
N ASP A 567 -49.47 -37.86 -38.16
CA ASP A 567 -49.11 -36.86 -39.18
C ASP A 567 -47.71 -36.27 -38.97
N ALA A 568 -46.87 -36.91 -38.14
CA ALA A 568 -45.50 -36.51 -37.80
C ALA A 568 -45.38 -35.13 -37.11
N ILE A 569 -46.44 -34.68 -36.43
CA ILE A 569 -46.40 -33.45 -35.63
C ILE A 569 -45.76 -33.77 -34.28
N ASP A 570 -44.74 -33.01 -33.87
CA ASP A 570 -44.10 -33.15 -32.56
C ASP A 570 -45.08 -32.76 -31.44
N VAL A 571 -45.31 -33.67 -30.51
CA VAL A 571 -46.22 -33.51 -29.37
C VAL A 571 -45.52 -33.65 -28.03
N SER A 572 -44.19 -33.53 -28.01
CA SER A 572 -43.37 -33.76 -26.81
C SER A 572 -43.78 -32.90 -25.60
N ASP A 573 -44.27 -31.69 -25.82
CA ASP A 573 -44.74 -30.78 -24.76
C ASP A 573 -46.02 -31.25 -24.05
N PHE A 574 -46.73 -32.21 -24.64
CA PHE A 574 -48.00 -32.74 -24.16
C PHE A 574 -47.87 -34.13 -23.54
N VAL A 575 -46.67 -34.68 -23.46
CA VAL A 575 -46.41 -36.03 -22.96
C VAL A 575 -45.60 -35.95 -21.67
N LYS A 576 -46.22 -36.38 -20.56
CA LYS A 576 -45.50 -36.68 -19.34
C LYS A 576 -44.95 -38.09 -19.43
N THR A 577 -43.63 -38.25 -19.34
CA THR A 577 -42.97 -39.55 -19.41
C THR A 577 -42.49 -39.99 -18.04
N THR A 578 -42.83 -41.21 -17.65
CA THR A 578 -42.33 -41.85 -16.42
C THR A 578 -41.53 -43.09 -16.78
N LEU A 579 -40.29 -43.18 -16.29
CA LEU A 579 -39.38 -44.30 -16.52
C LEU A 579 -39.38 -45.24 -15.31
N PHE A 580 -39.37 -46.54 -15.56
CA PHE A 580 -39.27 -47.61 -14.57
C PHE A 580 -38.19 -48.60 -14.98
N ARG A 581 -37.59 -49.29 -14.02
CA ARG A 581 -36.81 -50.50 -14.31
C ARG A 581 -37.79 -51.62 -14.63
N THR A 582 -37.56 -52.38 -15.70
CA THR A 582 -38.50 -53.45 -16.07
C THR A 582 -38.72 -54.41 -14.92
N GLY A 583 -39.99 -54.68 -14.59
CA GLY A 583 -40.39 -55.54 -13.48
C GLY A 583 -40.54 -54.85 -12.12
N LEU A 584 -40.27 -53.55 -12.02
CA LEU A 584 -40.45 -52.73 -10.82
C LEU A 584 -41.51 -51.63 -11.04
N ASP A 585 -42.71 -52.02 -11.47
CA ASP A 585 -43.85 -51.13 -11.81
C ASP A 585 -44.34 -50.21 -10.67
N SER A 586 -43.76 -50.34 -9.47
CA SER A 586 -44.12 -49.57 -8.27
C SER A 586 -43.07 -48.55 -7.82
N SER A 587 -41.89 -48.52 -8.46
CA SER A 587 -40.82 -47.56 -8.15
C SER A 587 -40.51 -46.71 -9.37
N GLU A 588 -41.16 -45.54 -9.46
CA GLU A 588 -40.88 -44.52 -10.48
C GLU A 588 -39.41 -44.06 -10.38
N LEU A 589 -38.65 -44.16 -11.49
CA LEU A 589 -37.25 -43.74 -11.53
C LEU A 589 -37.09 -42.27 -11.93
N LEU A 590 -37.93 -41.80 -12.87
CA LEU A 590 -37.90 -40.43 -13.37
C LEU A 590 -39.30 -40.04 -13.85
N VAL A 591 -39.68 -38.79 -13.63
CA VAL A 591 -40.86 -38.17 -14.23
C VAL A 591 -40.44 -36.91 -14.98
N ASN A 592 -40.50 -36.94 -16.32
CA ASN A 592 -40.39 -35.73 -17.13
C ASN A 592 -41.80 -35.19 -17.44
N GLN A 593 -42.04 -33.92 -17.14
CA GLN A 593 -43.38 -33.32 -17.31
C GLN A 593 -43.60 -32.66 -18.68
N LYS A 594 -42.55 -32.28 -19.42
CA LYS A 594 -42.64 -31.63 -20.74
C LYS A 594 -41.38 -31.86 -21.59
N GLY A 595 -41.55 -31.98 -22.91
CA GLY A 595 -40.46 -32.05 -23.89
C GLY A 595 -39.92 -33.47 -24.15
N PRO A 596 -39.04 -33.64 -25.16
CA PRO A 596 -38.47 -34.94 -25.50
C PRO A 596 -37.65 -35.49 -24.33
N LEU A 597 -37.67 -36.81 -24.13
CA LEU A 597 -36.90 -37.43 -23.05
C LEU A 597 -35.46 -37.66 -23.53
N ASN A 598 -34.52 -36.81 -23.12
CA ASN A 598 -33.09 -36.99 -23.37
C ASN A 598 -32.38 -37.24 -22.04
N MET A 599 -31.71 -38.39 -21.90
CA MET A 599 -31.01 -38.72 -20.66
C MET A 599 -29.90 -39.74 -20.85
N LEU A 600 -29.02 -39.82 -19.85
CA LEU A 600 -28.01 -40.87 -19.76
C LEU A 600 -28.52 -42.02 -18.88
N LEU A 601 -28.50 -43.24 -19.42
CA LEU A 601 -28.97 -44.45 -18.75
C LEU A 601 -27.87 -45.50 -18.62
N PRO A 602 -27.81 -46.24 -17.50
CA PRO A 602 -27.12 -47.52 -17.47
C PRO A 602 -27.71 -48.47 -18.51
N MET A 603 -26.91 -49.43 -18.98
CA MET A 603 -27.44 -50.53 -19.79
C MET A 603 -28.41 -51.38 -18.96
N GLY A 604 -29.52 -51.78 -19.56
CA GLY A 604 -30.57 -52.53 -18.87
C GLY A 604 -31.93 -52.48 -19.54
N ALA A 605 -32.89 -53.14 -18.91
CA ALA A 605 -34.28 -53.18 -19.36
C ALA A 605 -35.12 -52.13 -18.62
N TYR A 606 -35.85 -51.33 -19.37
CA TYR A 606 -36.70 -50.26 -18.85
C TYR A 606 -38.13 -50.32 -19.38
N ASP A 607 -39.07 -49.89 -18.55
CA ASP A 607 -40.46 -49.70 -18.93
C ASP A 607 -40.77 -48.20 -18.93
N LEU A 608 -41.41 -47.71 -19.99
CA LEU A 608 -41.80 -46.32 -20.13
C LEU A 608 -43.33 -46.20 -20.10
N LYS A 609 -43.80 -45.27 -19.29
CA LYS A 609 -45.20 -44.84 -19.21
C LYS A 609 -45.31 -43.43 -19.78
N PHE A 610 -46.21 -43.24 -20.72
CA PHE A 610 -46.50 -41.94 -21.33
C PHE A 610 -47.92 -41.53 -20.95
N GLU A 611 -48.06 -40.40 -20.26
CA GLU A 611 -49.35 -39.80 -19.88
C GLU A 611 -49.60 -38.57 -20.74
N LEU A 612 -50.67 -38.58 -21.53
CA LEU A 612 -51.06 -37.42 -22.36
C LEU A 612 -51.73 -36.35 -21.49
N LEU A 613 -51.25 -35.11 -21.60
CA LEU A 613 -51.69 -33.97 -20.78
C LEU A 613 -52.80 -33.12 -21.43
N VAL A 614 -53.37 -33.57 -22.55
CA VAL A 614 -54.29 -32.79 -23.43
C VAL A 614 -55.79 -33.08 -23.24
N SER A 615 -56.18 -33.94 -22.30
CA SER A 615 -57.60 -34.35 -22.13
C SER A 615 -58.00 -34.45 -20.65
N GLU A 616 -59.27 -34.15 -20.33
CA GLU A 616 -59.87 -34.35 -18.99
C GLU A 616 -59.77 -35.81 -18.52
N ARG A 617 -59.64 -36.76 -19.45
CA ARG A 617 -59.28 -38.16 -19.18
C ARG A 617 -57.81 -38.37 -19.55
N ARG A 618 -56.96 -38.66 -18.55
CA ARG A 618 -55.56 -39.01 -18.78
C ARG A 618 -55.47 -40.33 -19.55
N LYS A 619 -55.09 -40.29 -20.82
CA LYS A 619 -54.72 -41.49 -21.60
C LYS A 619 -53.30 -41.88 -21.25
N ILE A 620 -53.09 -43.17 -21.00
CA ILE A 620 -51.81 -43.73 -20.57
C ILE A 620 -51.38 -44.78 -21.60
N TYR A 621 -50.15 -44.64 -22.08
CA TYR A 621 -49.49 -45.58 -22.98
C TYR A 621 -48.28 -46.20 -22.29
N TRP A 622 -47.98 -47.45 -22.62
CA TRP A 622 -46.81 -48.15 -22.09
C TRP A 622 -45.96 -48.70 -23.22
N LYS A 623 -44.65 -48.54 -23.08
CA LYS A 623 -43.66 -49.27 -23.85
C LYS A 623 -42.82 -50.09 -22.88
N ARG A 624 -42.98 -51.42 -22.95
CA ARG A 624 -42.39 -52.37 -22.01
C ARG A 624 -41.10 -52.96 -22.57
N ASN A 625 -40.18 -53.30 -21.69
CA ASN A 625 -38.95 -54.01 -21.96
C ASN A 625 -38.06 -53.34 -23.02
N VAL A 626 -37.91 -52.02 -22.94
CA VAL A 626 -36.97 -51.26 -23.77
C VAL A 626 -35.55 -51.57 -23.32
N GLN A 627 -34.75 -52.14 -24.21
CA GLN A 627 -33.39 -52.59 -23.92
C GLN A 627 -32.37 -51.51 -24.28
N ILE A 628 -31.76 -50.91 -23.25
CA ILE A 628 -30.58 -50.06 -23.42
C ILE A 628 -29.36 -50.97 -23.54
N THR A 629 -28.83 -51.05 -24.76
CA THR A 629 -27.72 -51.94 -25.14
C THR A 629 -26.42 -51.16 -25.23
N SER A 630 -25.37 -51.78 -25.79
CA SER A 630 -24.06 -51.15 -25.94
C SER A 630 -24.01 -50.03 -26.99
N GLU A 631 -25.05 -49.82 -27.79
CA GLU A 631 -25.10 -48.79 -28.84
C GLU A 631 -24.96 -47.36 -28.25
N PRO A 632 -24.21 -46.46 -28.90
CA PRO A 632 -23.82 -45.18 -28.32
C PRO A 632 -24.98 -44.22 -28.05
N VAL A 633 -25.94 -44.16 -28.98
CA VAL A 633 -27.19 -43.40 -28.84
C VAL A 633 -28.33 -44.30 -29.25
N GLN A 634 -29.34 -44.43 -28.39
CA GLN A 634 -30.58 -45.09 -28.73
C GLN A 634 -31.73 -44.09 -28.76
N SER A 635 -32.23 -43.83 -29.96
CA SER A 635 -33.39 -42.96 -30.17
C SER A 635 -34.62 -43.77 -30.53
N PHE A 636 -35.76 -43.40 -29.94
CA PHE A 636 -37.04 -44.04 -30.19
C PHE A 636 -38.12 -43.01 -30.49
N ASN A 637 -38.87 -43.26 -31.56
CA ASN A 637 -40.09 -42.52 -31.84
C ASN A 637 -41.30 -43.24 -31.24
N VAL A 638 -42.16 -42.47 -30.58
CA VAL A 638 -43.46 -42.92 -30.09
C VAL A 638 -44.52 -42.13 -30.84
N THR A 639 -45.35 -42.84 -31.61
CA THR A 639 -46.42 -42.25 -32.40
C THR A 639 -47.76 -42.45 -31.70
N PHE A 640 -48.50 -41.36 -31.52
CA PHE A 640 -49.85 -41.36 -30.96
C PHE A 640 -50.91 -41.10 -32.04
N PRO A 641 -52.14 -41.65 -31.90
CA PRO A 641 -53.24 -41.34 -32.81
C PRO A 641 -53.58 -39.84 -32.82
N ASN A 642 -53.85 -39.26 -33.98
CA ASN A 642 -54.23 -37.85 -34.11
C ASN A 642 -55.47 -37.51 -33.26
N GLU A 643 -56.41 -38.45 -33.14
CA GLU A 643 -57.64 -38.30 -32.35
C GLU A 643 -57.42 -38.00 -30.86
N ASP A 644 -56.26 -38.36 -30.32
CA ASP A 644 -55.91 -38.09 -28.93
C ASP A 644 -55.57 -36.62 -28.66
N PHE A 645 -55.36 -35.85 -29.72
CA PHE A 645 -55.00 -34.43 -29.68
C PHE A 645 -56.07 -33.53 -30.32
N ASN A 646 -57.19 -34.09 -30.81
CA ASN A 646 -58.27 -33.36 -31.48
C ASN A 646 -59.05 -32.35 -30.58
N SER A 647 -58.77 -32.32 -29.27
CA SER A 647 -59.34 -31.35 -28.30
C SER A 647 -58.39 -30.19 -27.96
N TYR A 648 -57.31 -30.02 -28.72
CA TYR A 648 -56.31 -28.95 -28.56
C TYR A 648 -56.06 -28.19 -29.87
#